data_AF-Q3TQQ9-F1
#
_entry.id   AF-Q3TQQ9-F1
#
_cell.length_a   1.000
_cell.length_b   1.000
_cell.length_c   1.000
_cell.angle_alpha   90.00
_cell.angle_beta   90.00
_cell.angle_gamma   90.00
#
_symmetry.space_group_name_H-M   'P 1'
#
loop_
_entity.id
_entity.type
_entity.pdbx_description
1 polymer ?
#
loop_
_entity_poly.entity_id
_entity_poly.type
_entity_poly.pdbx_seq_one_letter_code
_entity_poly.pdbx_strand_id
1 'polypeptide(L)'
;MSQDDAEVASGVVLEELSSWSEEMCRRELPSVLPRLLSMYQCSESWIEHIRILKIIVEMFLPHMNHLTLEETLFSQVLPKSIKLFDGMICELTSEARELSSQNLEIQVTIRNILQAMVQVIGGFTGCVRHVCATQKSVFLGSIQSLPSFILHIIKSAFVHCKNSECVYSGRLHLVSDLLQVLFKEAYSLQKQLMGLLDTVCLDPSVDENNALIMVGVIHSLLDICSVISGMDQAFHANTWKFIIKQSLKHHSVIKSQLRHKEIISSLCEDILFSFHSCLQLAEQITQPAAQGNADYRLFQKTLKLCRFFANSLLHYTKECLPFLSDSCCTLHQLYLQIHSKFLSLCAAKTSKAQQEEIASTFLVLLDPLISQLLKSQPFVQAVLASKLALPCELQLPQVLLLVVAMDKLPSQPQDVQTLWSTEDMTRMSILKGIFYNFGQCSGELSLPTHLQGTKGKGQAEVPVTLYQHVCVHLCAFVASFHSSLFPRLDAALLNAVLSTNMSTSLLAMDVWCFLARYGTAKLGAHHVTLVAHLVKSCPGKCVQLTNLSILLKRLLFFMAAPHQVQFIQKFSPKEADNLHLWQYISLQAFDADLRKPVACELVRVCRAQCRKWLSSTRTLAELDSLNTALSVVLTVCNSAGEALDSRQLTAVTEVLGELWTFINVEQIISQPYVQQAFSLLLQLLAFFIQTVDLQLISQVVNVLTSVIKLEPPDHVSLAVLDFISSLGKLYISQTIRDKVLPSLSCILTSLIVNKNWLLEQHTLEAFTQFAEGTKHEEIVPQCLGSEEIKNKVVSFLEKTESVDEAEVATVDNVKQEKGTFWEPAAKVTVEEVKTSAFQPHTKRARRVLPFEEEYRSVFKAAARALETTEFLLKHSLAPAWLLPELEALQGRIEKLKRCVLTG
;
A
#
# COMPACT_ATOMS: atom_id res chain seq x y z
N MET A 1 5.33 -56.11 -51.75
CA MET A 1 5.02 -57.56 -51.63
C MET A 1 5.69 -58.22 -50.43
N SER A 2 6.75 -57.67 -49.81
CA SER A 2 7.35 -58.27 -48.59
C SER A 2 6.80 -57.76 -47.25
N GLN A 3 5.89 -56.78 -47.25
CA GLN A 3 5.23 -56.28 -46.02
C GLN A 3 3.99 -57.12 -45.66
N ASP A 4 3.15 -57.47 -46.64
CA ASP A 4 1.93 -58.25 -46.38
C ASP A 4 2.21 -59.67 -45.85
N ASP A 5 3.22 -60.37 -46.38
CA ASP A 5 3.59 -61.71 -45.89
C ASP A 5 4.17 -61.68 -44.47
N ALA A 6 4.81 -60.58 -44.07
CA ALA A 6 5.35 -60.39 -42.71
C ALA A 6 4.23 -60.08 -41.70
N GLU A 7 3.22 -59.27 -42.07
CA GLU A 7 2.04 -58.98 -41.24
C GLU A 7 1.13 -60.21 -41.08
N VAL A 8 0.98 -61.05 -42.11
CA VAL A 8 0.19 -62.29 -42.00
C VAL A 8 0.92 -63.31 -41.12
N ALA A 9 2.24 -63.46 -41.28
CA ALA A 9 3.05 -64.34 -40.44
C ALA A 9 3.11 -63.85 -38.97
N SER A 10 3.17 -62.54 -38.72
CA SER A 10 3.08 -61.98 -37.37
C SER A 10 1.69 -62.20 -36.76
N GLY A 11 0.62 -62.02 -37.55
CA GLY A 11 -0.76 -62.24 -37.13
C GLY A 11 -1.04 -63.65 -36.62
N VAL A 12 -0.58 -64.69 -37.34
CA VAL A 12 -0.76 -66.10 -36.93
C VAL A 12 -0.03 -66.39 -35.62
N VAL A 13 1.20 -65.88 -35.46
CA VAL A 13 1.99 -66.05 -34.23
C VAL A 13 1.31 -65.37 -33.04
N LEU A 14 0.69 -64.20 -33.23
CA LEU A 14 -0.01 -63.48 -32.16
C LEU A 14 -1.31 -64.17 -31.73
N GLU A 15 -2.06 -64.75 -32.68
CA GLU A 15 -3.26 -65.54 -32.36
C GLU A 15 -2.91 -66.82 -31.59
N GLU A 16 -1.85 -67.53 -32.00
CA GLU A 16 -1.37 -68.72 -31.29
C GLU A 16 -1.00 -68.38 -29.84
N LEU A 17 -0.21 -67.33 -29.64
CA LEU A 17 0.21 -66.85 -28.31
C LEU A 17 -0.96 -66.47 -27.40
N SER A 18 -2.04 -65.92 -27.96
CA SER A 18 -3.23 -65.53 -27.19
C SER A 18 -4.01 -66.72 -26.62
N SER A 19 -3.78 -67.93 -27.14
CA SER A 19 -4.43 -69.18 -26.73
C SER A 19 -3.64 -69.98 -25.70
N TRP A 20 -2.44 -69.51 -25.30
CA TRP A 20 -1.55 -70.24 -24.41
C TRP A 20 -2.06 -70.31 -22.97
N SER A 21 -1.71 -71.39 -22.27
CA SER A 21 -1.98 -71.53 -20.84
C SER A 21 -0.94 -70.79 -20.00
N GLU A 22 -1.31 -70.43 -18.76
CA GLU A 22 -0.45 -69.72 -17.81
C GLU A 22 0.93 -70.39 -17.63
N GLU A 23 0.95 -71.73 -17.55
CA GLU A 23 2.19 -72.49 -17.37
C GLU A 23 3.09 -72.45 -18.63
N MET A 24 2.50 -72.46 -19.83
CA MET A 24 3.26 -72.30 -21.08
C MET A 24 3.83 -70.89 -21.21
N CYS A 25 3.04 -69.86 -20.88
CA CYS A 25 3.49 -68.47 -20.88
C CYS A 25 4.67 -68.26 -19.93
N ARG A 26 4.65 -68.85 -18.73
CA ARG A 26 5.77 -68.79 -17.78
C ARG A 26 7.02 -69.49 -18.31
N ARG A 27 6.87 -70.67 -18.91
CA ARG A 27 8.00 -71.47 -19.43
C ARG A 27 8.68 -70.83 -20.63
N GLU A 28 7.89 -70.32 -21.58
CA GLU A 28 8.38 -69.74 -22.84
C GLU A 28 8.64 -68.22 -22.74
N LEU A 29 8.45 -67.60 -21.57
CA LEU A 29 8.74 -66.17 -21.36
C LEU A 29 10.14 -65.76 -21.87
N PRO A 30 11.24 -66.48 -21.56
CA PRO A 30 12.58 -66.08 -21.99
C PRO A 30 12.80 -66.18 -23.50
N SER A 31 12.11 -67.08 -24.20
CA SER A 31 12.24 -67.29 -25.64
C SER A 31 11.33 -66.34 -26.44
N VAL A 32 10.12 -66.10 -25.95
CA VAL A 32 9.07 -65.34 -26.66
C VAL A 32 9.15 -63.84 -26.41
N LEU A 33 9.50 -63.40 -25.19
CA LEU A 33 9.53 -61.97 -24.88
C LEU A 33 10.47 -61.18 -25.80
N PRO A 34 11.73 -61.60 -26.06
CA PRO A 34 12.60 -60.87 -26.98
C PRO A 34 12.03 -60.80 -28.42
N ARG A 35 11.32 -61.85 -28.85
CA ARG A 35 10.67 -61.88 -30.17
C ARG A 35 9.50 -60.89 -30.23
N LEU A 36 8.64 -60.87 -29.21
CA LEU A 36 7.56 -59.89 -29.09
C LEU A 36 8.08 -58.46 -29.04
N LEU A 37 9.16 -58.21 -28.30
CA LEU A 37 9.81 -56.89 -28.22
C LEU A 37 10.41 -56.49 -29.56
N SER A 38 11.06 -57.41 -30.29
CA SER A 38 11.53 -57.15 -31.65
C SER A 38 10.39 -56.81 -32.61
N MET A 39 9.29 -57.56 -32.56
CA MET A 39 8.08 -57.28 -33.35
C MET A 39 7.50 -55.91 -33.00
N TYR A 40 7.48 -55.57 -31.72
CA TYR A 40 7.03 -54.26 -31.23
C TYR A 40 7.91 -53.11 -31.70
N GLN A 41 9.23 -53.30 -31.85
CA GLN A 41 10.11 -52.23 -32.35
C GLN A 41 9.98 -52.05 -33.87
N CYS A 42 9.86 -53.15 -34.60
CA CYS A 42 9.85 -53.17 -36.06
C CYS A 42 8.50 -52.80 -36.69
N SER A 43 7.38 -52.98 -35.98
CA SER A 43 6.08 -52.62 -36.50
C SER A 43 5.94 -51.10 -36.70
N GLU A 44 5.20 -50.72 -37.74
CA GLU A 44 4.75 -49.34 -37.99
C GLU A 44 3.25 -49.17 -37.76
N SER A 45 2.48 -50.27 -37.77
CA SER A 45 1.03 -50.26 -37.59
C SER A 45 0.65 -50.14 -36.12
N TRP A 46 -0.13 -49.12 -35.77
CA TRP A 46 -0.65 -48.97 -34.40
C TRP A 46 -1.58 -50.12 -33.98
N ILE A 47 -2.27 -50.77 -34.93
CA ILE A 47 -3.13 -51.95 -34.66
C ILE A 47 -2.27 -53.13 -34.15
N GLU A 48 -1.16 -53.39 -34.84
CA GLU A 48 -0.25 -54.49 -34.51
C GLU A 48 0.44 -54.22 -33.16
N HIS A 49 0.88 -52.98 -32.90
CA HIS A 49 1.41 -52.59 -31.60
C HIS A 49 0.42 -52.82 -30.46
N ILE A 50 -0.85 -52.46 -30.63
CA ILE A 50 -1.88 -52.68 -29.60
C ILE A 50 -2.07 -54.17 -29.32
N ARG A 51 -2.10 -55.02 -30.35
CA ARG A 51 -2.21 -56.48 -30.17
C ARG A 51 -1.01 -57.04 -29.41
N ILE A 52 0.21 -56.64 -29.80
CA ILE A 52 1.45 -57.07 -29.12
C ILE A 52 1.45 -56.58 -27.67
N LEU A 53 1.12 -55.31 -27.42
CA LEU A 53 1.05 -54.75 -26.07
C LEU A 53 0.04 -55.52 -25.22
N LYS A 54 -1.15 -55.80 -25.74
CA LYS A 54 -2.19 -56.57 -25.03
C LYS A 54 -1.69 -57.96 -24.64
N ILE A 55 -1.05 -58.68 -25.57
CA ILE A 55 -0.47 -60.01 -25.29
C ILE A 55 0.60 -59.92 -24.20
N ILE A 56 1.52 -58.93 -24.29
CA ILE A 56 2.56 -58.76 -23.28
C ILE A 56 1.95 -58.48 -21.90
N VAL A 57 0.97 -57.58 -21.81
CA VAL A 57 0.35 -57.15 -20.53
C VAL A 57 -0.52 -58.24 -19.91
N GLU A 58 -1.32 -58.94 -20.71
CA GLU A 58 -2.29 -59.92 -20.18
C GLU A 58 -1.64 -61.30 -19.94
N MET A 59 -0.72 -61.74 -20.80
CA MET A 59 -0.18 -63.11 -20.78
C MET A 59 1.20 -63.23 -20.15
N PHE A 60 2.09 -62.25 -20.35
CA PHE A 60 3.51 -62.39 -19.98
C PHE A 60 3.92 -61.56 -18.77
N LEU A 61 3.39 -60.34 -18.64
CA LEU A 61 3.64 -59.44 -17.51
C LEU A 61 3.39 -60.13 -16.15
N PRO A 62 2.34 -60.95 -15.94
CA PRO A 62 2.11 -61.68 -14.69
C PRO A 62 3.24 -62.63 -14.26
N HIS A 63 4.13 -63.00 -15.17
CA HIS A 63 5.21 -63.97 -14.94
C HIS A 63 6.59 -63.32 -14.87
N MET A 64 6.70 -62.01 -15.11
CA MET A 64 7.97 -61.30 -15.08
C MET A 64 8.43 -61.04 -13.64
N ASN A 65 9.76 -61.00 -13.45
CA ASN A 65 10.32 -60.58 -12.17
C ASN A 65 10.15 -59.06 -11.99
N HIS A 66 9.45 -58.69 -10.91
CA HIS A 66 9.14 -57.32 -10.55
C HIS A 66 10.36 -56.39 -10.38
N LEU A 67 11.53 -56.92 -10.01
CA LEU A 67 12.76 -56.14 -9.85
C LEU A 67 13.41 -55.76 -11.19
N THR A 68 13.15 -56.53 -12.24
CA THR A 68 13.79 -56.35 -13.57
C THR A 68 12.82 -55.77 -14.61
N LEU A 69 11.61 -55.38 -14.21
CA LEU A 69 10.56 -54.89 -15.14
C LEU A 69 11.02 -53.69 -15.98
N GLU A 70 11.77 -52.77 -15.38
CA GLU A 70 12.32 -51.62 -16.08
C GLU A 70 13.19 -52.02 -17.28
N GLU A 71 14.19 -52.88 -17.07
CA GLU A 71 15.15 -53.31 -18.08
C GLU A 71 14.54 -54.29 -19.09
N THR A 72 13.69 -55.19 -18.61
CA THR A 72 13.12 -56.28 -19.43
C THR A 72 11.94 -55.84 -20.29
N LEU A 73 11.21 -54.80 -19.89
CA LEU A 73 9.98 -54.41 -20.55
C LEU A 73 9.86 -52.90 -20.76
N PHE A 74 9.85 -52.10 -19.69
CA PHE A 74 9.41 -50.70 -19.78
C PHE A 74 10.36 -49.82 -20.60
N SER A 75 11.67 -49.93 -20.38
CA SER A 75 12.69 -49.19 -21.14
C SER A 75 12.66 -49.49 -22.65
N GLN A 76 12.17 -50.67 -23.04
CA GLN A 76 12.06 -51.08 -24.44
C GLN A 76 10.71 -50.64 -25.05
N VAL A 77 9.59 -50.88 -24.36
CA VAL A 77 8.24 -50.64 -24.90
C VAL A 77 7.83 -49.16 -24.84
N LEU A 78 8.12 -48.45 -23.75
CA LEU A 78 7.54 -47.13 -23.47
C LEU A 78 8.00 -46.03 -24.46
N PRO A 79 9.29 -45.91 -24.84
CA PRO A 79 9.73 -44.86 -25.77
C PRO A 79 9.07 -44.94 -27.15
N LYS A 80 8.91 -46.15 -27.69
CA LYS A 80 8.20 -46.39 -28.97
C LYS A 80 6.71 -46.09 -28.81
N SER A 81 6.12 -46.46 -27.67
CA SER A 81 4.72 -46.19 -27.36
C SER A 81 4.39 -44.69 -27.30
N ILE A 82 5.31 -43.85 -26.80
CA ILE A 82 5.16 -42.37 -26.83
C ILE A 82 5.08 -41.88 -28.25
N LYS A 83 6.05 -42.26 -29.09
CA LYS A 83 6.11 -41.85 -30.50
C LYS A 83 4.85 -42.25 -31.27
N LEU A 84 4.34 -43.45 -31.00
CA LEU A 84 3.10 -43.92 -31.62
C LEU A 84 1.88 -43.12 -31.17
N PHE A 85 1.77 -42.84 -29.88
CA PHE A 85 0.65 -42.07 -29.35
C PHE A 85 0.66 -40.62 -29.85
N ASP A 86 1.83 -39.99 -29.88
CA ASP A 86 2.00 -38.65 -30.46
C ASP A 86 1.73 -38.66 -31.97
N GLY A 87 2.14 -39.73 -32.68
CA GLY A 87 1.81 -39.95 -34.09
C GLY A 87 0.31 -40.04 -34.34
N MET A 88 -0.42 -40.80 -33.52
CA MET A 88 -1.89 -40.88 -33.58
C MET A 88 -2.56 -39.52 -33.37
N ILE A 89 -2.05 -38.69 -32.44
CA ILE A 89 -2.58 -37.33 -32.22
C ILE A 89 -2.31 -36.42 -33.42
N CYS A 90 -1.10 -36.49 -34.01
CA CYS A 90 -0.76 -35.74 -35.21
C CYS A 90 -1.68 -36.11 -36.38
N GLU A 91 -1.90 -37.40 -36.61
CA GLU A 91 -2.80 -37.93 -37.64
C GLU A 91 -4.26 -37.49 -37.39
N LEU A 92 -4.73 -37.59 -36.15
CA LEU A 92 -6.06 -37.05 -35.78
C LEU A 92 -6.18 -35.57 -36.10
N THR A 93 -5.15 -34.78 -35.82
CA THR A 93 -5.17 -33.32 -36.02
C THR A 93 -5.11 -32.95 -37.50
N SER A 94 -4.40 -33.71 -38.33
CA SER A 94 -4.38 -33.51 -39.79
C SER A 94 -5.72 -33.88 -40.42
N GLU A 95 -6.23 -35.08 -40.10
CA GLU A 95 -7.47 -35.62 -40.66
C GLU A 95 -8.72 -34.86 -40.18
N ALA A 96 -8.69 -34.30 -38.95
CA ALA A 96 -9.83 -33.56 -38.40
C ALA A 96 -10.26 -32.36 -39.24
N ARG A 97 -9.35 -31.77 -40.05
CA ARG A 97 -9.68 -30.65 -40.95
C ARG A 97 -10.65 -31.07 -42.05
N GLU A 98 -10.53 -32.31 -42.53
CA GLU A 98 -11.28 -32.87 -43.67
C GLU A 98 -12.51 -33.68 -43.24
N LEU A 99 -12.67 -33.91 -41.93
CA LEU A 99 -13.84 -34.58 -41.36
C LEU A 99 -15.13 -33.92 -41.87
N SER A 100 -16.08 -34.68 -42.41
CA SER A 100 -17.41 -34.13 -42.76
C SER A 100 -18.45 -35.23 -42.57
N SER A 101 -19.73 -34.87 -42.46
CA SER A 101 -20.80 -35.86 -42.42
C SER A 101 -20.93 -36.68 -43.72
N GLN A 102 -20.26 -36.26 -44.79
CA GLN A 102 -20.24 -36.93 -46.09
C GLN A 102 -19.01 -37.83 -46.26
N ASN A 103 -17.90 -37.53 -45.59
CA ASN A 103 -16.65 -38.30 -45.67
C ASN A 103 -16.64 -39.45 -44.66
N LEU A 104 -17.36 -40.53 -44.97
CA LEU A 104 -17.47 -41.71 -44.11
C LEU A 104 -16.10 -42.38 -43.85
N GLU A 105 -15.21 -42.39 -44.84
CA GLU A 105 -13.86 -42.99 -44.71
C GLU A 105 -13.04 -42.26 -43.65
N ILE A 106 -12.94 -40.92 -43.73
CA ILE A 106 -12.22 -40.10 -42.74
C ILE A 106 -12.87 -40.22 -41.36
N GLN A 107 -14.21 -40.27 -41.31
CA GLN A 107 -14.92 -40.49 -40.05
C GLN A 107 -14.55 -41.85 -39.42
N VAL A 108 -14.49 -42.91 -40.21
CA VAL A 108 -14.07 -44.25 -39.74
C VAL A 108 -12.61 -44.23 -39.28
N THR A 109 -11.71 -43.62 -40.04
CA THR A 109 -10.29 -43.49 -39.69
C THR A 109 -10.11 -42.76 -38.35
N ILE A 110 -10.72 -41.58 -38.18
CA ILE A 110 -10.65 -40.81 -36.94
C ILE A 110 -11.22 -41.61 -35.76
N ARG A 111 -12.37 -42.28 -35.96
CA ARG A 111 -12.98 -43.11 -34.91
C ARG A 111 -12.08 -44.30 -34.54
N ASN A 112 -11.45 -44.93 -35.52
CA ASN A 112 -10.51 -46.03 -35.31
C ASN A 112 -9.28 -45.58 -34.53
N ILE A 113 -8.69 -44.41 -34.86
CA ILE A 113 -7.53 -43.88 -34.14
C ILE A 113 -7.92 -43.52 -32.69
N LEU A 114 -9.08 -42.89 -32.47
CA LEU A 114 -9.55 -42.59 -31.10
C LEU A 114 -9.77 -43.87 -30.28
N GLN A 115 -10.35 -44.92 -30.88
CA GLN A 115 -10.49 -46.23 -30.23
C GLN A 115 -9.12 -46.87 -29.94
N ALA A 116 -8.17 -46.74 -30.86
CA ALA A 116 -6.81 -47.22 -30.70
C ALA A 116 -6.12 -46.54 -29.50
N MET A 117 -6.23 -45.22 -29.39
CA MET A 117 -5.71 -44.47 -28.25
C MET A 117 -6.32 -44.96 -26.92
N VAL A 118 -7.64 -45.19 -26.87
CA VAL A 118 -8.33 -45.76 -25.70
C VAL A 118 -7.75 -47.14 -25.35
N GLN A 119 -7.52 -48.00 -26.34
CA GLN A 119 -6.96 -49.33 -26.12
C GLN A 119 -5.52 -49.28 -25.59
N VAL A 120 -4.69 -48.36 -26.11
CA VAL A 120 -3.33 -48.11 -25.60
C VAL A 120 -3.37 -47.71 -24.12
N ILE A 121 -4.21 -46.74 -23.76
CA ILE A 121 -4.38 -46.30 -22.36
C ILE A 121 -4.89 -47.45 -21.48
N GLY A 122 -5.85 -48.25 -21.97
CA GLY A 122 -6.37 -49.42 -21.28
C GLY A 122 -5.29 -50.47 -21.02
N GLY A 123 -4.41 -50.73 -22.00
CA GLY A 123 -3.26 -51.63 -21.87
C GLY A 123 -2.30 -51.19 -20.77
N PHE A 124 -1.91 -49.91 -20.75
CA PHE A 124 -1.05 -49.37 -19.70
C PHE A 124 -1.73 -49.27 -18.33
N THR A 125 -3.05 -49.11 -18.30
CA THR A 125 -3.82 -49.23 -17.06
C THR A 125 -3.71 -50.66 -16.50
N GLY A 126 -3.70 -51.67 -17.37
CA GLY A 126 -3.38 -53.05 -17.03
C GLY A 126 -1.98 -53.19 -16.41
N CYS A 127 -0.96 -52.57 -17.01
CA CYS A 127 0.41 -52.56 -16.45
C CYS A 127 0.44 -52.02 -15.02
N VAL A 128 -0.18 -50.86 -14.78
CA VAL A 128 -0.18 -50.23 -13.44
C VAL A 128 -0.89 -51.12 -12.42
N ARG A 129 -2.05 -51.70 -12.77
CA ARG A 129 -2.77 -52.61 -11.87
C ARG A 129 -1.93 -53.82 -11.50
N HIS A 130 -1.18 -54.37 -12.45
CA HIS A 130 -0.29 -55.50 -12.17
C HIS A 130 0.85 -55.13 -11.20
N VAL A 131 1.49 -53.97 -11.40
CA VAL A 131 2.53 -53.48 -10.49
C VAL A 131 1.95 -53.24 -9.08
N CYS A 132 0.75 -52.66 -8.97
CA CYS A 132 0.06 -52.47 -7.69
C CYS A 132 -0.32 -53.80 -7.00
N ALA A 133 -0.66 -54.85 -7.76
CA ALA A 133 -1.05 -56.14 -7.20
C ALA A 133 0.15 -56.95 -6.69
N THR A 134 1.34 -56.75 -7.27
CA THR A 134 2.55 -57.52 -6.95
C THR A 134 3.33 -56.98 -5.75
N GLN A 135 3.20 -55.70 -5.42
CA GLN A 135 4.01 -55.05 -4.37
C GLN A 135 3.15 -54.27 -3.36
N LYS A 136 3.46 -54.39 -2.06
CA LYS A 136 2.90 -53.51 -1.01
C LYS A 136 3.57 -52.13 -0.94
N SER A 137 4.86 -52.07 -1.29
CA SER A 137 5.67 -50.85 -1.36
C SER A 137 6.51 -50.91 -2.62
N VAL A 138 6.40 -49.89 -3.47
CA VAL A 138 7.00 -49.92 -4.81
C VAL A 138 8.40 -49.35 -4.79
N PHE A 139 9.38 -50.13 -5.29
CA PHE A 139 10.72 -49.61 -5.55
C PHE A 139 10.71 -48.81 -6.86
N LEU A 140 10.81 -47.49 -6.77
CA LEU A 140 10.67 -46.60 -7.92
C LEU A 140 11.72 -46.88 -9.02
N GLY A 141 12.89 -47.40 -8.65
CA GLY A 141 13.94 -47.78 -9.59
C GLY A 141 13.56 -48.94 -10.53
N SER A 142 12.64 -49.84 -10.13
CA SER A 142 12.20 -50.94 -11.00
C SER A 142 11.09 -50.54 -11.97
N ILE A 143 10.63 -49.28 -11.91
CA ILE A 143 9.58 -48.72 -12.75
C ILE A 143 9.90 -47.27 -13.18
N GLN A 144 11.18 -46.90 -13.27
CA GLN A 144 11.62 -45.51 -13.46
C GLN A 144 10.97 -44.81 -14.66
N SER A 145 10.84 -45.48 -15.81
CA SER A 145 10.27 -44.87 -17.02
C SER A 145 8.74 -44.88 -17.07
N LEU A 146 8.08 -45.68 -16.23
CA LEU A 146 6.63 -45.87 -16.27
C LEU A 146 5.84 -44.60 -15.87
N PRO A 147 6.12 -43.92 -14.74
CA PRO A 147 5.40 -42.70 -14.38
C PRO A 147 5.52 -41.58 -15.42
N SER A 148 6.71 -41.34 -15.96
CA SER A 148 6.95 -40.27 -16.94
C SER A 148 6.22 -40.55 -18.25
N PHE A 149 6.25 -41.80 -18.73
CA PHE A 149 5.46 -42.25 -19.87
C PHE A 149 3.97 -42.01 -19.65
N ILE A 150 3.41 -42.52 -18.55
CA ILE A 150 1.98 -42.46 -18.28
C ILE A 150 1.53 -41.00 -18.19
N LEU A 151 2.30 -40.15 -17.51
CA LEU A 151 1.99 -38.73 -17.39
C LEU A 151 2.04 -38.01 -18.74
N HIS A 152 2.96 -38.37 -19.64
CA HIS A 152 3.00 -37.85 -21.00
C HIS A 152 1.72 -38.22 -21.77
N ILE A 153 1.35 -39.50 -21.79
CA ILE A 153 0.14 -39.98 -22.48
C ILE A 153 -1.12 -39.32 -21.94
N ILE A 154 -1.25 -39.25 -20.61
CA ILE A 154 -2.38 -38.60 -19.94
C ILE A 154 -2.45 -37.13 -20.34
N LYS A 155 -1.32 -36.39 -20.27
CA LYS A 155 -1.25 -34.98 -20.65
C LYS A 155 -1.67 -34.79 -22.10
N SER A 156 -1.10 -35.56 -23.03
CA SER A 156 -1.42 -35.50 -24.45
C SER A 156 -2.90 -35.81 -24.73
N ALA A 157 -3.47 -36.82 -24.06
CA ALA A 157 -4.89 -37.16 -24.17
C ALA A 157 -5.79 -36.01 -23.66
N PHE A 158 -5.47 -35.40 -22.52
CA PHE A 158 -6.24 -34.27 -22.00
C PHE A 158 -6.09 -33.01 -22.82
N VAL A 159 -4.91 -32.72 -23.35
CA VAL A 159 -4.69 -31.58 -24.26
C VAL A 159 -5.57 -31.74 -25.50
N HIS A 160 -5.60 -32.94 -26.09
CA HIS A 160 -6.47 -33.23 -27.23
C HIS A 160 -7.95 -33.08 -26.87
N CYS A 161 -8.37 -33.59 -25.71
CA CYS A 161 -9.75 -33.44 -25.23
C CYS A 161 -10.13 -31.97 -25.00
N LYS A 162 -9.25 -31.17 -24.37
CA LYS A 162 -9.46 -29.74 -24.12
C LYS A 162 -9.58 -28.94 -25.43
N ASN A 163 -8.72 -29.25 -26.39
CA ASN A 163 -8.70 -28.57 -27.69
C ASN A 163 -9.67 -29.18 -28.71
N SER A 164 -10.48 -30.17 -28.32
CA SER A 164 -11.35 -30.91 -29.25
C SER A 164 -12.32 -30.01 -30.00
N GLU A 165 -12.85 -28.96 -29.37
CA GLU A 165 -13.69 -27.96 -30.04
C GLU A 165 -12.94 -27.21 -31.15
N CYS A 166 -11.67 -26.85 -30.92
CA CYS A 166 -10.82 -26.21 -31.93
C CYS A 166 -10.40 -27.19 -33.04
N VAL A 167 -10.07 -28.43 -32.69
CA VAL A 167 -9.58 -29.45 -33.62
C VAL A 167 -10.70 -29.94 -34.53
N TYR A 168 -11.86 -30.28 -33.97
CA TYR A 168 -12.98 -30.84 -34.72
C TYR A 168 -13.97 -29.77 -35.19
N SER A 169 -13.91 -28.53 -34.69
CA SER A 169 -14.81 -27.42 -35.06
C SER A 169 -16.29 -27.83 -34.87
N GLY A 170 -17.19 -27.38 -35.75
CA GLY A 170 -18.63 -27.73 -35.71
C GLY A 170 -18.97 -29.22 -35.93
N ARG A 171 -17.95 -30.10 -36.00
CA ARG A 171 -18.07 -31.54 -36.32
C ARG A 171 -17.78 -32.44 -35.11
N LEU A 172 -17.61 -31.86 -33.92
CA LEU A 172 -17.35 -32.59 -32.67
C LEU A 172 -18.38 -33.70 -32.38
N HIS A 173 -19.64 -33.48 -32.74
CA HIS A 173 -20.74 -34.44 -32.52
C HIS A 173 -20.51 -35.81 -33.18
N LEU A 174 -19.65 -35.91 -34.21
CA LEU A 174 -19.33 -37.15 -34.90
C LEU A 174 -18.38 -38.08 -34.12
N VAL A 175 -17.68 -37.53 -33.11
CA VAL A 175 -16.60 -38.21 -32.36
C VAL A 175 -16.68 -37.98 -30.84
N SER A 176 -17.66 -37.21 -30.37
CA SER A 176 -17.81 -36.82 -28.96
C SER A 176 -17.95 -38.02 -28.02
N ASP A 177 -18.60 -39.09 -28.46
CA ASP A 177 -18.72 -40.34 -27.71
C ASP A 177 -17.35 -40.97 -27.40
N LEU A 178 -16.47 -41.06 -28.40
CA LEU A 178 -15.13 -41.62 -28.25
C LEU A 178 -14.20 -40.69 -27.46
N LEU A 179 -14.31 -39.37 -27.64
CA LEU A 179 -13.56 -38.40 -26.84
C LEU A 179 -13.93 -38.49 -25.36
N GLN A 180 -15.21 -38.71 -25.04
CA GLN A 180 -15.65 -38.92 -23.66
C GLN A 180 -15.07 -40.21 -23.06
N VAL A 181 -14.99 -41.28 -23.86
CA VAL A 181 -14.34 -42.54 -23.44
C VAL A 181 -12.84 -42.32 -23.23
N LEU A 182 -12.16 -41.64 -24.16
CA LEU A 182 -10.74 -41.30 -24.05
C LEU A 182 -10.44 -40.51 -22.77
N PHE A 183 -11.25 -39.50 -22.47
CA PHE A 183 -11.10 -38.71 -21.25
C PHE A 183 -11.30 -39.57 -19.98
N LYS A 184 -12.33 -40.42 -19.95
CA LYS A 184 -12.60 -41.32 -18.80
C LYS A 184 -11.48 -42.34 -18.59
N GLU A 185 -10.95 -42.92 -19.65
CA GLU A 185 -9.87 -43.90 -19.56
C GLU A 185 -8.55 -43.24 -19.12
N ALA A 186 -8.22 -42.06 -19.66
CA ALA A 186 -7.07 -41.27 -19.23
C ALA A 186 -7.17 -40.85 -17.75
N TYR A 187 -8.35 -40.43 -17.30
CA TYR A 187 -8.64 -40.12 -15.90
C TYR A 187 -8.48 -41.35 -15.00
N SER A 188 -9.00 -42.50 -15.43
CA SER A 188 -8.85 -43.78 -14.73
C SER A 188 -7.37 -44.16 -14.59
N LEU A 189 -6.60 -44.06 -15.67
CA LEU A 189 -5.15 -44.31 -15.68
C LEU A 189 -4.41 -43.35 -14.72
N GLN A 190 -4.73 -42.06 -14.73
CA GLN A 190 -4.12 -41.10 -13.78
C GLN A 190 -4.40 -41.51 -12.34
N LYS A 191 -5.66 -41.86 -12.03
CA LYS A 191 -6.05 -42.26 -10.67
C LYS A 191 -5.30 -43.52 -10.21
N GLN A 192 -5.12 -44.50 -11.10
CA GLN A 192 -4.33 -45.70 -10.82
C GLN A 192 -2.85 -45.37 -10.60
N LEU A 193 -2.26 -44.50 -11.43
CA LEU A 193 -0.87 -44.05 -11.26
C LEU A 193 -0.69 -43.30 -9.93
N MET A 194 -1.61 -42.40 -9.58
CA MET A 194 -1.57 -41.69 -8.30
C MET A 194 -1.67 -42.66 -7.12
N GLY A 195 -2.51 -43.69 -7.24
CA GLY A 195 -2.59 -44.78 -6.25
C GLY A 195 -1.27 -45.56 -6.10
N LEU A 196 -0.62 -45.88 -7.23
CA LEU A 196 0.71 -46.51 -7.24
C LEU A 196 1.75 -45.63 -6.54
N LEU A 197 1.85 -44.36 -6.95
CA LEU A 197 2.80 -43.39 -6.40
C LEU A 197 2.56 -43.07 -4.92
N ASP A 198 1.31 -43.18 -4.44
CA ASP A 198 0.99 -43.03 -3.02
C ASP A 198 1.68 -44.09 -2.14
N THR A 199 2.03 -45.26 -2.68
CA THR A 199 2.74 -46.35 -1.98
C THR A 199 4.26 -46.20 -1.97
N VAL A 200 4.82 -45.26 -2.73
CA VAL A 200 6.27 -45.03 -2.83
C VAL A 200 6.78 -44.34 -1.56
N CYS A 201 7.86 -44.84 -0.98
CA CYS A 201 8.59 -44.19 0.11
C CYS A 201 10.02 -43.96 -0.36
N LEU A 202 10.53 -42.73 -0.16
CA LEU A 202 11.91 -42.37 -0.51
C LEU A 202 12.74 -42.32 0.75
N ASP A 203 13.89 -42.99 0.76
CA ASP A 203 14.84 -42.89 1.88
C ASP A 203 15.81 -41.72 1.67
N PRO A 204 16.01 -40.82 2.66
CA PRO A 204 16.82 -39.62 2.48
C PRO A 204 18.30 -39.86 2.15
N SER A 205 18.83 -41.05 2.43
CA SER A 205 20.27 -41.34 2.34
C SER A 205 20.71 -42.08 1.07
N VAL A 206 19.80 -42.59 0.24
CA VAL A 206 20.15 -43.58 -0.81
C VAL A 206 19.62 -43.23 -2.22
N ASP A 207 18.69 -42.27 -2.35
CA ASP A 207 17.74 -42.26 -3.47
C ASP A 207 17.73 -40.98 -4.35
N GLU A 208 18.89 -40.43 -4.75
CA GLU A 208 18.92 -39.21 -5.59
C GLU A 208 18.16 -39.36 -6.93
N ASN A 209 18.31 -40.50 -7.61
CA ASN A 209 17.60 -40.76 -8.87
C ASN A 209 16.08 -40.88 -8.64
N ASN A 210 15.66 -41.56 -7.57
CA ASN A 210 14.23 -41.70 -7.24
C ASN A 210 13.61 -40.35 -6.83
N ALA A 211 14.38 -39.48 -6.17
CA ALA A 211 13.98 -38.11 -5.88
C ALA A 211 13.72 -37.30 -7.16
N LEU A 212 14.62 -37.38 -8.15
CA LEU A 212 14.46 -36.71 -9.45
C LEU A 212 13.21 -37.19 -10.20
N ILE A 213 12.91 -38.50 -10.15
CA ILE A 213 11.69 -39.05 -10.76
C ILE A 213 10.46 -38.45 -10.08
N MET A 214 10.41 -38.41 -8.75
CA MET A 214 9.27 -37.83 -8.02
C MET A 214 9.10 -36.32 -8.28
N VAL A 215 10.20 -35.59 -8.44
CA VAL A 215 10.18 -34.18 -8.86
C VAL A 215 9.56 -34.04 -10.26
N GLY A 216 10.01 -34.86 -11.22
CA GLY A 216 9.48 -34.89 -12.58
C GLY A 216 7.99 -35.26 -12.64
N VAL A 217 7.55 -36.19 -11.77
CA VAL A 217 6.15 -36.57 -11.61
C VAL A 217 5.31 -35.39 -11.11
N ILE A 218 5.76 -34.69 -10.05
CA ILE A 218 5.05 -33.53 -9.50
C ILE A 218 4.94 -32.42 -10.55
N HIS A 219 6.01 -32.15 -11.29
CA HIS A 219 6.02 -31.14 -12.36
C HIS A 219 5.12 -31.53 -13.53
N SER A 220 5.10 -32.78 -13.94
CA SER A 220 4.21 -33.25 -15.01
C SER A 220 2.74 -33.19 -14.58
N LEU A 221 2.44 -33.47 -13.30
CA LEU A 221 1.10 -33.30 -12.74
C LEU A 221 0.69 -31.82 -12.63
N LEU A 222 1.64 -30.92 -12.34
CA LEU A 222 1.41 -29.48 -12.35
C LEU A 222 1.04 -29.00 -13.76
N ASP A 223 1.76 -29.47 -14.78
CA ASP A 223 1.40 -29.20 -16.19
C ASP A 223 -0.01 -29.73 -16.51
N ILE A 224 -0.36 -30.93 -16.03
CA ILE A 224 -1.71 -31.48 -16.20
C ILE A 224 -2.76 -30.59 -15.53
N CYS A 225 -2.50 -30.03 -14.34
CA CYS A 225 -3.41 -29.06 -13.69
C CYS A 225 -3.77 -27.90 -14.63
N SER A 226 -2.80 -27.31 -15.32
CA SER A 226 -3.05 -26.21 -16.28
C SER A 226 -3.95 -26.64 -17.46
N VAL A 227 -3.88 -27.90 -17.86
CA VAL A 227 -4.73 -28.47 -18.92
C VAL A 227 -6.14 -28.73 -18.38
N ILE A 228 -6.27 -29.41 -17.24
CA ILE A 228 -7.58 -29.82 -16.70
C ILE A 228 -8.33 -28.66 -16.02
N SER A 229 -7.66 -27.54 -15.75
CA SER A 229 -8.30 -26.33 -15.25
C SER A 229 -9.41 -25.89 -16.23
N GLY A 230 -10.63 -25.78 -15.71
CA GLY A 230 -11.86 -25.51 -16.47
C GLY A 230 -12.58 -26.74 -17.04
N MET A 231 -11.94 -27.93 -17.13
CA MET A 231 -12.58 -29.14 -17.66
C MET A 231 -13.45 -29.86 -16.61
N ASP A 232 -12.87 -30.19 -15.46
CA ASP A 232 -13.57 -30.86 -14.35
C ASP A 232 -12.98 -30.39 -13.00
N GLN A 233 -13.81 -29.72 -12.20
CA GLN A 233 -13.41 -29.13 -10.92
C GLN A 233 -13.00 -30.17 -9.87
N ALA A 234 -13.71 -31.30 -9.81
CA ALA A 234 -13.44 -32.34 -8.81
C ALA A 234 -12.14 -33.08 -9.14
N PHE A 235 -11.92 -33.35 -10.42
CA PHE A 235 -10.67 -33.90 -10.91
C PHE A 235 -9.49 -32.94 -10.66
N HIS A 236 -9.66 -31.66 -11.00
CA HIS A 236 -8.65 -30.65 -10.78
C HIS A 236 -8.23 -30.54 -9.31
N ALA A 237 -9.22 -30.48 -8.39
CA ALA A 237 -8.95 -30.46 -6.95
C ALA A 237 -8.23 -31.72 -6.45
N ASN A 238 -8.60 -32.91 -6.95
CA ASN A 238 -7.95 -34.16 -6.56
C ASN A 238 -6.48 -34.23 -7.03
N THR A 239 -6.19 -33.71 -8.22
CA THR A 239 -4.81 -33.66 -8.75
C THR A 239 -3.96 -32.72 -7.90
N TRP A 240 -4.46 -31.52 -7.58
CA TRP A 240 -3.81 -30.60 -6.65
C TRP A 240 -3.61 -31.20 -5.25
N LYS A 241 -4.63 -31.87 -4.71
CA LYS A 241 -4.54 -32.53 -3.39
C LYS A 241 -3.37 -33.52 -3.37
N PHE A 242 -3.16 -34.25 -4.45
CA PHE A 242 -2.05 -35.18 -4.58
C PHE A 242 -0.71 -34.48 -4.75
N ILE A 243 -0.60 -33.45 -5.60
CA ILE A 243 0.63 -32.65 -5.75
C ILE A 243 1.10 -32.12 -4.40
N ILE A 244 0.19 -31.53 -3.61
CA ILE A 244 0.50 -31.00 -2.28
C ILE A 244 0.89 -32.15 -1.33
N LYS A 245 0.12 -33.25 -1.31
CA LYS A 245 0.42 -34.42 -0.48
C LYS A 245 1.81 -34.98 -0.76
N GLN A 246 2.18 -35.19 -2.02
CA GLN A 246 3.47 -35.76 -2.41
C GLN A 246 4.63 -34.79 -2.16
N SER A 247 4.43 -33.50 -2.44
CA SER A 247 5.42 -32.45 -2.15
C SER A 247 5.80 -32.43 -0.67
N LEU A 248 4.84 -32.69 0.22
CA LEU A 248 5.03 -32.65 1.66
C LEU A 248 5.48 -34.00 2.24
N LYS A 249 4.94 -35.11 1.74
CA LYS A 249 5.35 -36.47 2.13
C LYS A 249 6.84 -36.70 1.89
N HIS A 250 7.36 -36.19 0.76
CA HIS A 250 8.75 -36.37 0.36
C HIS A 250 9.61 -35.11 0.56
N HIS A 251 9.10 -34.10 1.27
CA HIS A 251 9.71 -32.77 1.39
C HIS A 251 11.20 -32.80 1.77
N SER A 252 11.60 -33.67 2.70
CA SER A 252 12.98 -33.78 3.16
C SER A 252 13.98 -34.07 2.04
N VAL A 253 13.55 -34.78 0.99
CA VAL A 253 14.40 -35.25 -0.12
C VAL A 253 14.28 -34.35 -1.35
N ILE A 254 13.06 -33.89 -1.69
CA ILE A 254 12.81 -33.20 -2.98
C ILE A 254 12.78 -31.66 -2.89
N LYS A 255 12.78 -31.07 -1.70
CA LYS A 255 12.59 -29.61 -1.50
C LYS A 255 13.55 -28.73 -2.31
N SER A 256 14.80 -29.11 -2.50
CA SER A 256 15.78 -28.28 -3.22
C SER A 256 15.58 -28.27 -4.74
N GLN A 257 14.88 -29.27 -5.28
CA GLN A 257 14.71 -29.49 -6.72
C GLN A 257 13.29 -29.12 -7.20
N LEU A 258 12.34 -28.93 -6.28
CA LEU A 258 10.99 -28.52 -6.63
C LEU A 258 10.96 -27.06 -7.10
N ARG A 259 10.26 -26.82 -8.22
CA ARG A 259 9.93 -25.50 -8.76
C ARG A 259 8.83 -24.84 -7.92
N HIS A 260 9.14 -24.48 -6.68
CA HIS A 260 8.20 -23.88 -5.73
C HIS A 260 7.47 -22.64 -6.26
N LYS A 261 8.17 -21.82 -7.05
CA LYS A 261 7.59 -20.63 -7.69
C LYS A 261 6.42 -20.96 -8.59
N GLU A 262 6.55 -21.99 -9.42
CA GLU A 262 5.49 -22.41 -10.35
C GLU A 262 4.30 -23.03 -9.61
N ILE A 263 4.57 -23.78 -8.54
CA ILE A 263 3.52 -24.36 -7.69
C ILE A 263 2.69 -23.24 -7.05
N ILE A 264 3.35 -22.25 -6.45
CA ILE A 264 2.65 -21.11 -5.85
C ILE A 264 1.93 -20.28 -6.91
N SER A 265 2.57 -19.95 -8.04
CA SER A 265 1.94 -19.13 -9.08
C SER A 265 0.69 -19.80 -9.65
N SER A 266 0.78 -21.09 -9.99
CA SER A 266 -0.36 -21.84 -10.52
C SER A 266 -1.50 -21.91 -9.50
N LEU A 267 -1.18 -22.15 -8.22
CA LEU A 267 -2.19 -22.18 -7.16
C LEU A 267 -2.82 -20.80 -6.94
N CYS A 268 -2.06 -19.71 -7.04
CA CYS A 268 -2.59 -18.35 -6.96
C CYS A 268 -3.50 -18.04 -8.16
N GLU A 269 -3.11 -18.44 -9.36
CA GLU A 269 -3.92 -18.29 -10.58
C GLU A 269 -5.26 -19.05 -10.46
N ASP A 270 -5.24 -20.28 -9.94
CA ASP A 270 -6.47 -21.07 -9.73
C ASP A 270 -7.38 -20.48 -8.65
N ILE A 271 -6.79 -19.93 -7.58
CA ILE A 271 -7.52 -19.19 -6.54
C ILE A 271 -8.20 -17.96 -7.16
N LEU A 272 -7.46 -17.17 -7.94
CA LEU A 272 -7.99 -15.97 -8.58
C LEU A 272 -9.08 -16.33 -9.60
N PHE A 273 -8.85 -17.31 -10.46
CA PHE A 273 -9.84 -17.74 -11.45
C PHE A 273 -11.16 -18.16 -10.76
N SER A 274 -11.06 -19.01 -9.73
CA SER A 274 -12.22 -19.47 -8.97
C SER A 274 -12.89 -18.33 -8.21
N PHE A 275 -12.12 -17.37 -7.67
CA PHE A 275 -12.63 -16.17 -7.01
C PHE A 275 -13.44 -15.28 -7.96
N HIS A 276 -12.91 -14.98 -9.15
CA HIS A 276 -13.64 -14.19 -10.16
C HIS A 276 -14.90 -14.91 -10.63
N SER A 277 -14.86 -16.24 -10.78
CA SER A 277 -16.06 -17.04 -11.07
C SER A 277 -17.11 -16.92 -9.96
N CYS A 278 -16.72 -16.97 -8.68
CA CYS A 278 -17.65 -16.73 -7.57
C CYS A 278 -18.30 -15.33 -7.63
N LEU A 279 -17.53 -14.28 -7.98
CA LEU A 279 -18.05 -12.92 -8.11
C LEU A 279 -19.06 -12.81 -9.25
N GLN A 280 -18.75 -13.34 -10.43
CA GLN A 280 -19.66 -13.35 -11.58
C GLN A 280 -20.96 -14.10 -11.29
N LEU A 281 -20.87 -15.25 -10.62
CA LEU A 281 -22.05 -16.01 -10.21
C LEU A 281 -22.87 -15.27 -9.15
N ALA A 282 -22.22 -14.57 -8.22
CA ALA A 282 -22.92 -13.76 -7.22
C ALA A 282 -23.67 -12.57 -7.85
N GLU A 283 -23.09 -11.89 -8.84
CA GLU A 283 -23.76 -10.81 -9.58
C GLU A 283 -25.03 -11.28 -10.31
N GLN A 284 -25.05 -12.52 -10.81
CA GLN A 284 -26.20 -13.09 -11.49
C GLN A 284 -27.34 -13.50 -10.54
N ILE A 285 -27.04 -13.76 -9.27
CA ILE A 285 -28.04 -14.20 -8.29
C ILE A 285 -28.73 -12.97 -7.69
N THR A 286 -29.79 -12.50 -8.34
CA THR A 286 -30.55 -11.30 -7.92
C THR A 286 -31.42 -11.52 -6.67
N GLN A 287 -31.77 -12.77 -6.33
CA GLN A 287 -32.62 -13.10 -5.18
C GLN A 287 -31.96 -14.11 -4.23
N PRO A 288 -31.62 -13.72 -2.99
CA PRO A 288 -31.09 -14.63 -1.99
C PRO A 288 -32.24 -15.29 -1.22
N ALA A 289 -32.94 -16.30 -1.77
CA ALA A 289 -33.74 -17.28 -0.99
C ALA A 289 -34.52 -18.35 -1.80
N ALA A 290 -33.96 -18.90 -2.88
CA ALA A 290 -34.45 -20.20 -3.37
C ALA A 290 -33.29 -21.18 -3.45
N GLN A 291 -33.09 -21.98 -2.38
CA GLN A 291 -32.11 -23.07 -2.31
C GLN A 291 -32.24 -24.13 -3.44
N GLY A 292 -33.23 -23.98 -4.32
CA GLY A 292 -33.42 -24.78 -5.53
C GLY A 292 -32.76 -24.26 -6.81
N ASN A 293 -32.20 -23.04 -6.84
CA ASN A 293 -31.69 -22.48 -8.09
C ASN A 293 -30.34 -23.11 -8.49
N ALA A 294 -30.20 -23.52 -9.77
CA ALA A 294 -29.01 -24.20 -10.28
C ALA A 294 -27.74 -23.34 -10.11
N ASP A 295 -27.88 -22.03 -10.28
CA ASP A 295 -26.80 -21.04 -10.18
C ASP A 295 -26.25 -20.94 -8.75
N TYR A 296 -27.12 -20.98 -7.73
CA TYR A 296 -26.69 -20.97 -6.34
C TYR A 296 -25.92 -22.24 -5.97
N ARG A 297 -26.33 -23.41 -6.48
CA ARG A 297 -25.59 -24.66 -6.27
C ARG A 297 -24.22 -24.63 -6.97
N LEU A 298 -24.14 -24.00 -8.14
CA LEU A 298 -22.87 -23.79 -8.83
C LEU A 298 -21.96 -22.85 -8.04
N PHE A 299 -22.49 -21.72 -7.57
CA PHE A 299 -21.80 -20.79 -6.68
C PHE A 299 -21.23 -21.49 -5.43
N GLN A 300 -22.03 -22.29 -4.72
CA GLN A 300 -21.57 -23.04 -3.56
C GLN A 300 -20.47 -24.06 -3.88
N LYS A 301 -20.53 -24.71 -5.05
CA LYS A 301 -19.48 -25.65 -5.50
C LYS A 301 -18.17 -24.91 -5.79
N THR A 302 -18.23 -23.80 -6.52
CA THR A 302 -17.07 -22.95 -6.82
C THR A 302 -16.48 -22.39 -5.52
N LEU A 303 -17.30 -21.96 -4.56
CA LEU A 303 -16.81 -21.46 -3.28
C LEU A 303 -16.09 -22.54 -2.44
N LYS A 304 -16.58 -23.79 -2.47
CA LYS A 304 -15.87 -24.93 -1.84
C LYS A 304 -14.53 -25.20 -2.50
N LEU A 305 -14.45 -25.06 -3.83
CA LEU A 305 -13.20 -25.20 -4.58
C LEU A 305 -12.20 -24.09 -4.20
N CYS A 306 -12.65 -22.83 -4.12
CA CYS A 306 -11.83 -21.72 -3.63
C CYS A 306 -11.24 -22.00 -2.26
N ARG A 307 -12.08 -22.46 -1.31
CA ARG A 307 -11.66 -22.82 0.05
C ARG A 307 -10.58 -23.91 0.04
N PHE A 308 -10.73 -24.91 -0.83
CA PHE A 308 -9.75 -25.96 -0.99
C PHE A 308 -8.39 -25.40 -1.45
N PHE A 309 -8.34 -24.61 -2.53
CA PHE A 309 -7.10 -24.04 -3.02
C PHE A 309 -6.44 -23.09 -2.03
N ALA A 310 -7.22 -22.23 -1.37
CA ALA A 310 -6.70 -21.32 -0.35
C ALA A 310 -6.13 -22.07 0.87
N ASN A 311 -6.77 -23.16 1.31
CA ASN A 311 -6.24 -24.03 2.37
C ASN A 311 -4.95 -24.74 1.93
N SER A 312 -4.91 -25.22 0.68
CA SER A 312 -3.71 -25.82 0.11
C SER A 312 -2.56 -24.83 0.05
N LEU A 313 -2.82 -23.58 -0.31
CA LEU A 313 -1.82 -22.51 -0.34
C LEU A 313 -1.29 -22.24 1.06
N LEU A 314 -2.17 -22.04 2.02
CA LEU A 314 -1.80 -21.80 3.41
C LEU A 314 -0.93 -22.93 3.99
N HIS A 315 -1.30 -24.18 3.72
CA HIS A 315 -0.55 -25.35 4.19
C HIS A 315 0.82 -25.44 3.51
N TYR A 316 0.88 -25.23 2.20
CA TYR A 316 2.13 -25.29 1.45
C TYR A 316 3.09 -24.15 1.83
N THR A 317 2.57 -22.94 2.00
CA THR A 317 3.36 -21.77 2.44
C THR A 317 3.96 -22.00 3.82
N LYS A 318 3.20 -22.59 4.76
CA LYS A 318 3.69 -22.90 6.10
C LYS A 318 4.91 -23.83 6.08
N GLU A 319 4.84 -24.93 5.33
CA GLU A 319 5.86 -25.97 5.33
C GLU A 319 7.06 -25.62 4.43
N CYS A 320 6.84 -24.86 3.34
CA CYS A 320 7.88 -24.53 2.36
C CYS A 320 8.42 -23.09 2.45
N LEU A 321 8.03 -22.31 3.47
CA LEU A 321 8.35 -20.87 3.61
C LEU A 321 9.79 -20.47 3.23
N PRO A 322 10.86 -21.18 3.65
CA PRO A 322 12.24 -20.79 3.32
C PRO A 322 12.56 -20.78 1.82
N PHE A 323 11.80 -21.53 1.02
CA PHE A 323 12.00 -21.66 -0.43
C PHE A 323 11.10 -20.72 -1.25
N LEU A 324 10.29 -19.88 -0.59
CA LEU A 324 9.29 -19.04 -1.25
C LEU A 324 9.76 -17.60 -1.49
N SER A 325 11.08 -17.33 -1.46
CA SER A 325 11.64 -15.99 -1.71
C SER A 325 11.07 -15.37 -2.99
N ASP A 326 11.07 -16.15 -4.06
CA ASP A 326 10.70 -15.68 -5.40
C ASP A 326 9.19 -15.65 -5.63
N SER A 327 8.41 -16.20 -4.69
CA SER A 327 6.94 -16.27 -4.75
C SER A 327 6.26 -15.20 -3.90
N CYS A 328 7.03 -14.48 -3.07
CA CYS A 328 6.49 -13.47 -2.15
C CYS A 328 5.76 -12.33 -2.89
N CYS A 329 6.24 -11.92 -4.07
CA CYS A 329 5.55 -10.95 -4.92
C CYS A 329 4.19 -11.46 -5.39
N THR A 330 4.09 -12.74 -5.77
CA THR A 330 2.83 -13.36 -6.20
C THR A 330 1.83 -13.44 -5.05
N LEU A 331 2.28 -13.82 -3.85
CA LEU A 331 1.45 -13.87 -2.65
C LEU A 331 0.96 -12.47 -2.24
N HIS A 332 1.82 -11.47 -2.37
CA HIS A 332 1.45 -10.06 -2.16
C HIS A 332 0.38 -9.61 -3.16
N GLN A 333 0.56 -9.88 -4.46
CA GLN A 333 -0.42 -9.55 -5.50
C GLN A 333 -1.77 -10.25 -5.28
N LEU A 334 -1.74 -11.55 -4.91
CA LEU A 334 -2.94 -12.32 -4.59
C LEU A 334 -3.74 -11.65 -3.46
N TYR A 335 -3.07 -11.26 -2.37
CA TYR A 335 -3.71 -10.57 -1.25
C TYR A 335 -4.40 -9.29 -1.72
N LEU A 336 -3.69 -8.44 -2.47
CA LEU A 336 -4.21 -7.15 -2.94
C LEU A 336 -5.43 -7.33 -3.87
N GLN A 337 -5.36 -8.28 -4.80
CA GLN A 337 -6.43 -8.53 -5.77
C GLN A 337 -7.70 -9.08 -5.13
N ILE A 338 -7.58 -9.93 -4.12
CA ILE A 338 -8.76 -10.44 -3.39
C ILE A 338 -9.39 -9.29 -2.58
N HIS A 339 -8.58 -8.54 -1.82
CA HIS A 339 -9.08 -7.44 -0.99
C HIS A 339 -9.67 -6.27 -1.79
N SER A 340 -9.17 -5.98 -3.00
CA SER A 340 -9.68 -4.88 -3.83
C SER A 340 -11.15 -5.04 -4.20
N LYS A 341 -11.62 -6.28 -4.38
CA LYS A 341 -13.02 -6.57 -4.75
C LYS A 341 -14.01 -6.49 -3.59
N PHE A 342 -13.53 -6.46 -2.34
CA PHE A 342 -14.38 -6.27 -1.17
C PHE A 342 -14.46 -4.82 -0.68
N LEU A 343 -13.43 -4.01 -0.95
CA LEU A 343 -13.20 -2.76 -0.23
C LEU A 343 -13.01 -1.53 -1.13
N SER A 344 -12.78 -1.71 -2.45
CA SER A 344 -12.61 -0.57 -3.34
C SER A 344 -13.93 0.14 -3.62
N LEU A 345 -13.86 1.43 -3.94
CA LEU A 345 -14.97 2.22 -4.49
C LEU A 345 -15.57 1.61 -5.78
N CYS A 346 -14.84 0.68 -6.42
CA CYS A 346 -15.24 -0.03 -7.63
C CYS A 346 -15.73 -1.46 -7.35
N ALA A 347 -15.99 -1.83 -6.09
CA ALA A 347 -16.53 -3.14 -5.75
C ALA A 347 -17.90 -3.35 -6.42
N ALA A 348 -18.08 -4.50 -7.07
CA ALA A 348 -19.30 -4.82 -7.79
C ALA A 348 -20.53 -4.83 -6.85
N LYS A 349 -21.68 -4.39 -7.36
CA LYS A 349 -22.99 -4.42 -6.67
C LYS A 349 -23.47 -5.88 -6.52
N THR A 350 -22.84 -6.63 -5.63
CA THR A 350 -23.30 -7.96 -5.22
C THR A 350 -24.21 -7.86 -4.00
N SER A 351 -25.08 -8.85 -3.79
CA SER A 351 -25.89 -8.88 -2.58
C SER A 351 -24.99 -9.00 -1.34
N LYS A 352 -25.26 -8.21 -0.28
CA LYS A 352 -24.46 -8.20 0.95
C LYS A 352 -24.24 -9.60 1.54
N ALA A 353 -25.27 -10.45 1.48
CA ALA A 353 -25.20 -11.82 1.98
C ALA A 353 -24.16 -12.68 1.23
N GLN A 354 -24.08 -12.56 -0.10
CA GLN A 354 -23.09 -13.31 -0.89
C GLN A 354 -21.69 -12.75 -0.72
N GLN A 355 -21.56 -11.43 -0.66
CA GLN A 355 -20.28 -10.79 -0.38
C GLN A 355 -19.71 -11.26 0.96
N GLU A 356 -20.53 -11.36 2.00
CA GLU A 356 -20.15 -11.92 3.30
C GLU A 356 -19.78 -13.42 3.21
N GLU A 357 -20.51 -14.22 2.44
CA GLU A 357 -20.21 -15.64 2.25
C GLU A 357 -18.84 -15.85 1.56
N ILE A 358 -18.54 -15.06 0.51
CA ILE A 358 -17.23 -15.08 -0.16
C ILE A 358 -16.16 -14.56 0.79
N ALA A 359 -16.37 -13.42 1.45
CA ALA A 359 -15.42 -12.82 2.39
C ALA A 359 -15.04 -13.80 3.52
N SER A 360 -16.02 -14.52 4.08
CA SER A 360 -15.80 -15.53 5.12
C SER A 360 -14.88 -16.67 4.68
N THR A 361 -14.81 -16.95 3.37
CA THR A 361 -13.98 -18.02 2.83
C THR A 361 -12.54 -17.57 2.59
N PHE A 362 -12.35 -16.35 2.08
CA PHE A 362 -11.01 -15.87 1.72
C PHE A 362 -10.33 -15.12 2.87
N LEU A 363 -11.01 -14.18 3.53
CA LEU A 363 -10.41 -13.31 4.53
C LEU A 363 -9.94 -14.10 5.76
N VAL A 364 -10.69 -15.15 6.14
CA VAL A 364 -10.33 -16.06 7.24
C VAL A 364 -9.03 -16.83 6.95
N LEU A 365 -8.69 -17.04 5.68
CA LEU A 365 -7.48 -17.78 5.27
C LEU A 365 -6.30 -16.85 4.95
N LEU A 366 -6.56 -15.62 4.50
CA LEU A 366 -5.52 -14.62 4.26
C LEU A 366 -4.88 -14.14 5.58
N ASP A 367 -5.65 -14.03 6.67
CA ASP A 367 -5.11 -13.60 7.97
C ASP A 367 -3.98 -14.51 8.53
N PRO A 368 -4.14 -15.85 8.60
CA PRO A 368 -3.06 -16.75 9.00
C PRO A 368 -1.92 -16.80 7.98
N LEU A 369 -2.21 -16.61 6.68
CA LEU A 369 -1.18 -16.53 5.64
C LEU A 369 -0.24 -15.35 5.89
N ILE A 370 -0.79 -14.14 6.14
CA ILE A 370 0.02 -12.97 6.48
C ILE A 370 0.82 -13.23 7.75
N SER A 371 0.19 -13.80 8.78
CA SER A 371 0.85 -14.12 10.06
C SER A 371 2.09 -15.03 9.89
N GLN A 372 2.05 -15.97 8.93
CA GLN A 372 3.19 -16.82 8.59
C GLN A 372 4.27 -16.03 7.82
N LEU A 373 3.86 -15.19 6.87
CA LEU A 373 4.75 -14.41 6.00
C LEU A 373 5.46 -13.25 6.71
N LEU A 374 4.98 -12.80 7.88
CA LEU A 374 5.62 -11.73 8.66
C LEU A 374 7.10 -11.97 8.95
N LYS A 375 7.52 -13.23 9.05
CA LYS A 375 8.91 -13.64 9.35
C LYS A 375 9.81 -13.68 8.10
N SER A 376 9.23 -13.59 6.91
CA SER A 376 9.94 -13.72 5.63
C SER A 376 10.50 -12.37 5.17
N GLN A 377 11.82 -12.21 5.20
CA GLN A 377 12.48 -11.01 4.66
C GLN A 377 12.12 -10.72 3.19
N PRO A 378 12.08 -11.71 2.27
CA PRO A 378 11.62 -11.48 0.90
C PRO A 378 10.20 -10.93 0.82
N PHE A 379 9.29 -11.37 1.69
CA PHE A 379 7.93 -10.83 1.76
C PHE A 379 7.92 -9.37 2.23
N VAL A 380 8.69 -9.04 3.26
CA VAL A 380 8.84 -7.64 3.70
C VAL A 380 9.40 -6.76 2.58
N GLN A 381 10.36 -7.26 1.81
CA GLN A 381 10.92 -6.55 0.64
C GLN A 381 9.87 -6.33 -0.45
N ALA A 382 9.04 -7.33 -0.75
CA ALA A 382 7.97 -7.20 -1.75
C ALA A 382 6.91 -6.17 -1.31
N VAL A 383 6.48 -6.21 -0.05
CA VAL A 383 5.40 -5.35 0.48
C VAL A 383 5.86 -3.89 0.68
N LEU A 384 7.11 -3.66 1.08
CA LEU A 384 7.66 -2.33 1.40
C LEU A 384 8.60 -1.78 0.33
N ALA A 385 8.55 -2.30 -0.90
CA ALA A 385 9.39 -1.84 -2.00
C ALA A 385 9.22 -0.33 -2.26
N SER A 386 10.33 0.37 -2.50
CA SER A 386 10.33 1.83 -2.66
C SER A 386 9.63 2.34 -3.93
N LYS A 387 9.42 1.47 -4.93
CA LYS A 387 8.80 1.77 -6.23
C LYS A 387 7.63 0.83 -6.55
N LEU A 388 6.67 0.73 -5.64
CA LEU A 388 5.40 0.03 -5.90
C LEU A 388 4.48 0.89 -6.78
N ALA A 389 4.58 0.74 -8.10
CA ALA A 389 3.67 1.37 -9.05
C ALA A 389 2.31 0.62 -9.06
N LEU A 390 1.52 0.80 -7.99
CA LEU A 390 0.22 0.15 -7.85
C LEU A 390 -0.89 0.94 -8.55
N PRO A 391 -1.77 0.26 -9.32
CA PRO A 391 -2.98 0.88 -9.86
C PRO A 391 -3.91 1.32 -8.72
N CYS A 392 -4.77 2.32 -8.96
CA CYS A 392 -5.63 2.92 -7.93
C CYS A 392 -6.44 1.87 -7.14
N GLU A 393 -6.97 0.84 -7.79
CA GLU A 393 -7.76 -0.22 -7.15
C GLU A 393 -7.00 -1.01 -6.06
N LEU A 394 -5.67 -1.04 -6.11
CA LEU A 394 -4.83 -1.82 -5.19
C LEU A 394 -4.21 -0.97 -4.07
N GLN A 395 -4.41 0.34 -4.07
CA GLN A 395 -3.78 1.24 -3.09
C GLN A 395 -4.41 1.12 -1.70
N LEU A 396 -5.75 1.08 -1.62
CA LEU A 396 -6.43 0.82 -0.35
C LEU A 396 -6.07 -0.57 0.23
N PRO A 397 -6.18 -1.68 -0.53
CA PRO A 397 -5.71 -2.99 -0.06
C PRO A 397 -4.26 -2.98 0.44
N GLN A 398 -3.38 -2.19 -0.18
CA GLN A 398 -2.00 -2.07 0.25
C GLN A 398 -1.87 -1.38 1.61
N VAL A 399 -2.58 -0.28 1.84
CA VAL A 399 -2.60 0.38 3.17
C VAL A 399 -3.13 -0.56 4.24
N LEU A 400 -4.21 -1.29 3.93
CA LEU A 400 -4.82 -2.22 4.88
C LEU A 400 -3.91 -3.41 5.18
N LEU A 401 -3.18 -3.94 4.19
CA LEU A 401 -2.16 -4.97 4.41
C LEU A 401 -1.10 -4.48 5.41
N LEU A 402 -0.64 -3.23 5.26
CA LEU A 402 0.34 -2.64 6.15
C LEU A 402 -0.22 -2.45 7.56
N VAL A 403 -1.49 -2.06 7.70
CA VAL A 403 -2.18 -1.95 9.00
C VAL A 403 -2.29 -3.34 9.66
N VAL A 404 -2.72 -4.37 8.93
CA VAL A 404 -2.81 -5.75 9.44
C VAL A 404 -1.44 -6.27 9.87
N ALA A 405 -0.40 -6.02 9.08
CA ALA A 405 0.97 -6.38 9.45
C ALA A 405 1.38 -5.66 10.74
N MET A 406 1.16 -4.35 10.81
CA MET A 406 1.46 -3.51 11.97
C MET A 406 0.76 -3.99 13.25
N ASP A 407 -0.53 -4.35 13.19
CA ASP A 407 -1.28 -4.85 14.34
C ASP A 407 -0.76 -6.18 14.88
N LYS A 408 -0.20 -7.01 13.99
CA LYS A 408 0.36 -8.31 14.36
C LYS A 408 1.79 -8.21 14.87
N LEU A 409 2.56 -7.17 14.51
CA LEU A 409 3.96 -7.00 14.91
C LEU A 409 4.22 -7.01 16.43
N PRO A 410 3.37 -6.39 17.29
CA PRO A 410 3.57 -6.44 18.74
C PRO A 410 3.58 -7.85 19.32
N SER A 411 2.91 -8.81 18.67
CA SER A 411 2.91 -10.23 19.06
C SER A 411 4.15 -11.00 18.58
N GLN A 412 4.96 -10.40 17.71
CA GLN A 412 6.15 -11.03 17.14
C GLN A 412 7.40 -10.72 17.96
N PRO A 413 8.46 -11.55 17.86
CA PRO A 413 9.71 -11.28 18.54
C PRO A 413 10.43 -10.04 17.98
N GLN A 414 11.39 -9.51 18.75
CA GLN A 414 12.03 -8.22 18.49
C GLN A 414 12.81 -8.18 17.16
N ASP A 415 13.36 -9.30 16.70
CA ASP A 415 14.03 -9.43 15.41
C ASP A 415 13.07 -9.18 14.25
N VAL A 416 11.87 -9.74 14.30
CA VAL A 416 10.81 -9.51 13.31
C VAL A 416 10.33 -8.06 13.35
N GLN A 417 10.09 -7.49 14.54
CA GLN A 417 9.73 -6.08 14.65
C GLN A 417 10.81 -5.15 14.07
N THR A 418 12.08 -5.50 14.30
CA THR A 418 13.22 -4.78 13.75
C THR A 418 13.27 -4.90 12.23
N LEU A 419 13.03 -6.08 11.67
CA LEU A 419 12.99 -6.35 10.23
C LEU A 419 11.99 -5.44 9.49
N TRP A 420 10.80 -5.22 10.07
CA TRP A 420 9.78 -4.35 9.48
C TRP A 420 10.03 -2.85 9.72
N SER A 421 10.84 -2.53 10.72
CA SER A 421 11.16 -1.14 11.09
C SER A 421 12.41 -0.59 10.40
N THR A 422 13.25 -1.44 9.79
CA THR A 422 14.50 -1.03 9.13
C THR A 422 14.30 -0.65 7.66
N GLU A 423 14.85 0.50 7.27
CA GLU A 423 14.92 0.96 5.88
C GLU A 423 16.21 0.49 5.21
N ASP A 424 16.14 0.18 3.92
CA ASP A 424 17.30 -0.07 3.05
C ASP A 424 17.17 0.73 1.74
N MET A 425 18.10 0.56 0.79
CA MET A 425 18.07 1.31 -0.49
C MET A 425 16.86 0.98 -1.36
N THR A 426 16.26 -0.19 -1.17
CA THR A 426 15.15 -0.74 -1.97
C THR A 426 13.82 -0.75 -1.22
N ARG A 427 13.82 -0.50 0.09
CA ARG A 427 12.70 -0.78 0.98
C ARG A 427 12.50 0.29 2.04
N MET A 428 11.24 0.68 2.23
CA MET A 428 10.82 1.60 3.29
C MET A 428 10.65 0.86 4.63
N SER A 429 10.56 1.60 5.74
CA SER A 429 10.06 1.06 7.01
C SER A 429 8.54 0.93 6.95
N ILE A 430 7.95 0.09 7.80
CA ILE A 430 6.49 -0.08 7.85
C ILE A 430 5.75 1.25 8.11
N LEU A 431 6.24 2.07 9.04
CA LEU A 431 5.64 3.37 9.35
C LEU A 431 5.67 4.31 8.14
N LYS A 432 6.84 4.42 7.48
CA LYS A 432 6.99 5.22 6.27
C LYS A 432 6.11 4.69 5.14
N GLY A 433 6.02 3.37 5.00
CA GLY A 433 5.15 2.70 4.05
C GLY A 433 3.68 3.04 4.28
N ILE A 434 3.20 3.02 5.53
CA ILE A 434 1.82 3.39 5.88
C ILE A 434 1.55 4.84 5.50
N PHE A 435 2.37 5.79 5.97
CA PHE A 435 2.17 7.21 5.66
C PHE A 435 2.20 7.52 4.16
N TYR A 436 3.11 6.86 3.43
CA TYR A 436 3.23 7.00 1.99
C TYR A 436 2.00 6.46 1.26
N ASN A 437 1.61 5.21 1.50
CA ASN A 437 0.47 4.58 0.81
C ASN A 437 -0.87 5.20 1.25
N PHE A 438 -0.99 5.65 2.50
CA PHE A 438 -2.16 6.39 2.99
C PHE A 438 -2.39 7.66 2.16
N GLY A 439 -1.31 8.42 1.89
CA GLY A 439 -1.39 9.61 1.06
C GLY A 439 -1.80 9.33 -0.39
N GLN A 440 -1.64 8.10 -0.88
CA GLN A 440 -2.06 7.71 -2.23
C GLN A 440 -3.58 7.44 -2.33
N CYS A 441 -4.24 7.12 -1.21
CA CYS A 441 -5.66 6.79 -1.12
C CYS A 441 -6.57 8.03 -1.09
N SER A 442 -6.32 8.99 -1.98
CA SER A 442 -7.05 10.27 -2.04
C SER A 442 -8.55 10.08 -2.29
N GLY A 443 -8.93 9.13 -3.15
CA GLY A 443 -10.34 8.90 -3.45
C GLY A 443 -11.11 8.31 -2.27
N GLU A 444 -10.51 7.35 -1.57
CA GLU A 444 -11.08 6.72 -0.39
C GLU A 444 -11.11 7.65 0.83
N LEU A 445 -10.25 8.67 0.88
CA LEU A 445 -10.26 9.71 1.91
C LEU A 445 -11.30 10.80 1.65
N SER A 446 -11.67 11.02 0.38
CA SER A 446 -12.64 12.05 -0.02
C SER A 446 -14.07 11.52 0.00
N LEU A 447 -14.25 10.23 -0.26
CA LEU A 447 -15.54 9.55 -0.24
C LEU A 447 -15.76 8.80 1.09
N PRO A 448 -17.01 8.62 1.53
CA PRO A 448 -17.34 7.88 2.74
C PRO A 448 -17.08 6.37 2.56
N THR A 449 -15.81 5.97 2.58
CA THR A 449 -15.41 4.56 2.64
C THR A 449 -15.58 4.06 4.06
N HIS A 450 -16.55 3.17 4.25
CA HIS A 450 -16.89 2.62 5.55
C HIS A 450 -16.11 1.33 5.80
N LEU A 451 -15.05 1.43 6.60
CA LEU A 451 -14.31 0.29 7.12
C LEU A 451 -14.91 -0.18 8.45
N GLN A 452 -14.63 -1.43 8.82
CA GLN A 452 -15.03 -1.95 10.13
C GLN A 452 -14.22 -1.26 11.23
N GLY A 453 -14.91 -0.63 12.18
CA GLY A 453 -14.31 -0.10 13.39
C GLY A 453 -13.88 -1.19 14.37
N THR A 454 -13.08 -0.84 15.38
CA THR A 454 -12.70 -1.78 16.44
C THR A 454 -13.93 -2.13 17.29
N LYS A 455 -14.10 -3.43 17.61
CA LYS A 455 -15.14 -3.88 18.55
C LYS A 455 -14.85 -3.33 19.95
N GLY A 456 -15.55 -2.28 20.35
CA GLY A 456 -15.73 -1.99 21.77
C GLY A 456 -16.41 -3.20 22.44
N LYS A 457 -16.03 -3.55 23.67
CA LYS A 457 -16.67 -4.65 24.42
C LYS A 457 -18.19 -4.45 24.44
N GLY A 458 -18.93 -5.23 23.63
CA GLY A 458 -20.39 -5.26 23.59
C GLY A 458 -21.09 -4.21 22.70
N GLN A 459 -20.37 -3.39 21.93
CA GLN A 459 -20.99 -2.47 20.95
C GLN A 459 -20.97 -3.08 19.54
N ALA A 460 -22.03 -2.81 18.76
CA ALA A 460 -22.07 -3.16 17.35
C ALA A 460 -20.95 -2.41 16.59
N GLU A 461 -20.32 -3.07 15.62
CA GLU A 461 -19.28 -2.46 14.78
C GLU A 461 -19.84 -1.25 14.05
N VAL A 462 -19.33 -0.05 14.40
CA VAL A 462 -19.70 1.20 13.72
C VAL A 462 -18.81 1.33 12.49
N PRO A 463 -19.37 1.69 11.31
CA PRO A 463 -18.56 1.98 10.15
C PRO A 463 -17.72 3.24 10.40
N VAL A 464 -16.41 3.16 10.15
CA VAL A 464 -15.45 4.25 10.36
C VAL A 464 -14.79 4.63 9.04
N THR A 465 -14.34 5.88 8.94
CA THR A 465 -13.60 6.36 7.77
C THR A 465 -12.21 5.71 7.71
N LEU A 466 -11.61 5.67 6.52
CA LEU A 466 -10.21 5.25 6.34
C LEU A 466 -9.26 6.02 7.26
N TYR A 467 -9.46 7.34 7.38
CA TYR A 467 -8.65 8.19 8.25
C TYR A 467 -8.70 7.70 9.71
N GLN A 468 -9.91 7.53 10.25
CA GLN A 468 -10.11 7.11 11.64
C GLN A 468 -9.54 5.71 11.87
N HIS A 469 -9.77 4.77 10.94
CA HIS A 469 -9.24 3.42 11.00
C HIS A 469 -7.70 3.46 11.12
N VAL A 470 -7.01 4.07 10.15
CA VAL A 470 -5.54 4.11 10.14
C VAL A 470 -5.00 4.85 11.36
N CYS A 471 -5.62 5.96 11.77
CA CYS A 471 -5.21 6.71 12.95
C CYS A 471 -5.29 5.88 14.25
N VAL A 472 -6.39 5.18 14.47
CA VAL A 472 -6.58 4.35 15.68
C VAL A 472 -5.53 3.24 15.74
N HIS A 473 -5.31 2.56 14.62
CA HIS A 473 -4.33 1.48 14.53
C HIS A 473 -2.89 1.97 14.69
N LEU A 474 -2.52 3.11 14.10
CA LEU A 474 -1.21 3.74 14.32
C LEU A 474 -1.00 4.11 15.80
N CYS A 475 -2.00 4.73 16.43
CA CYS A 475 -1.92 5.08 17.85
C CYS A 475 -1.78 3.84 18.74
N ALA A 476 -2.56 2.78 18.48
CA ALA A 476 -2.45 1.51 19.19
C ALA A 476 -1.07 0.88 19.02
N PHE A 477 -0.53 0.88 17.81
CA PHE A 477 0.81 0.37 17.53
C PHE A 477 1.87 1.16 18.29
N VAL A 478 1.84 2.51 18.22
CA VAL A 478 2.76 3.39 18.95
C VAL A 478 2.73 3.14 20.45
N ALA A 479 1.55 2.90 21.03
CA ALA A 479 1.41 2.58 22.45
C ALA A 479 2.07 1.25 22.86
N SER A 480 2.15 0.29 21.93
CA SER A 480 2.80 -1.01 22.11
C SER A 480 4.25 -1.07 21.61
N PHE A 481 4.73 0.03 21.01
CA PHE A 481 6.01 0.05 20.29
C PHE A 481 7.19 0.02 21.25
N HIS A 482 8.16 -0.85 20.96
CA HIS A 482 9.30 -1.03 21.85
C HIS A 482 10.23 0.19 21.86
N SER A 483 10.69 0.61 23.05
CA SER A 483 11.42 1.88 23.24
C SER A 483 12.74 1.99 22.48
N SER A 484 13.43 0.88 22.19
CA SER A 484 14.66 0.92 21.36
C SER A 484 14.40 1.30 19.90
N LEU A 485 13.15 1.24 19.44
CA LEU A 485 12.75 1.59 18.08
C LEU A 485 12.20 3.02 17.95
N PHE A 486 12.00 3.74 19.06
CA PHE A 486 11.43 5.09 19.07
C PHE A 486 12.13 6.12 18.17
N PRO A 487 13.48 6.13 18.05
CA PRO A 487 14.14 7.05 17.12
C PRO A 487 13.68 6.90 15.66
N ARG A 488 13.22 5.70 15.27
CA ARG A 488 12.64 5.44 13.95
C ARG A 488 11.21 5.96 13.84
N LEU A 489 10.43 5.86 14.93
CA LEU A 489 9.11 6.46 15.02
C LEU A 489 9.20 7.99 14.88
N ASP A 490 10.10 8.64 15.62
CA ASP A 490 10.29 10.09 15.56
C ASP A 490 10.67 10.54 14.14
N ALA A 491 11.59 9.81 13.49
CA ALA A 491 11.97 10.09 12.11
C ALA A 491 10.81 9.89 11.12
N ALA A 492 10.00 8.84 11.28
CA ALA A 492 8.85 8.57 10.43
C ALA A 492 7.76 9.65 10.59
N LEU A 493 7.44 10.03 11.82
CA LEU A 493 6.49 11.10 12.12
C LEU A 493 6.96 12.43 11.56
N LEU A 494 8.22 12.79 11.77
CA LEU A 494 8.78 14.03 11.24
C LEU A 494 8.74 14.07 9.71
N ASN A 495 9.18 13.00 9.04
CA ASN A 495 9.12 12.92 7.58
C ASN A 495 7.68 13.03 7.05
N ALA A 496 6.71 12.42 7.74
CA ALA A 496 5.30 12.49 7.36
C ALA A 496 4.69 13.88 7.61
N VAL A 497 5.03 14.56 8.70
CA VAL A 497 4.63 15.96 8.96
C VAL A 497 5.19 16.91 7.90
N LEU A 498 6.42 16.68 7.47
CA LEU A 498 7.08 17.46 6.42
C LEU A 498 6.62 17.10 4.99
N SER A 499 5.73 16.13 4.83
CA SER A 499 5.13 15.76 3.55
C SER A 499 4.32 16.92 2.97
N THR A 500 4.30 17.03 1.64
CA THR A 500 3.41 17.92 0.91
C THR A 500 1.97 17.41 0.87
N ASN A 501 1.74 16.13 1.18
CA ASN A 501 0.40 15.56 1.29
C ASN A 501 -0.24 15.97 2.62
N MET A 502 -1.28 16.81 2.54
CA MET A 502 -1.98 17.36 3.70
C MET A 502 -2.57 16.27 4.61
N SER A 503 -3.19 15.25 4.04
CA SER A 503 -3.81 14.15 4.80
C SER A 503 -2.76 13.34 5.55
N THR A 504 -1.64 13.00 4.91
CA THR A 504 -0.52 12.31 5.55
C THR A 504 0.09 13.16 6.67
N SER A 505 0.27 14.46 6.42
CA SER A 505 0.82 15.39 7.43
C SER A 505 -0.10 15.49 8.64
N LEU A 506 -1.41 15.66 8.42
CA LEU A 506 -2.40 15.74 9.49
C LEU A 506 -2.48 14.45 10.30
N LEU A 507 -2.49 13.28 9.64
CA LEU A 507 -2.46 11.98 10.29
C LEU A 507 -1.22 11.83 11.19
N ALA A 508 -0.05 12.24 10.70
CA ALA A 508 1.17 12.21 11.50
C ALA A 508 1.11 13.16 12.70
N MET A 509 0.52 14.35 12.56
CA MET A 509 0.29 15.25 13.68
C MET A 509 -0.66 14.67 14.72
N ASP A 510 -1.74 13.99 14.30
CA ASP A 510 -2.69 13.34 15.20
C ASP A 510 -2.03 12.24 16.02
N VAL A 511 -1.25 11.38 15.36
CA VAL A 511 -0.48 10.31 16.03
C VAL A 511 0.56 10.92 16.98
N TRP A 512 1.22 12.01 16.61
CA TRP A 512 2.18 12.68 17.48
C TRP A 512 1.50 13.35 18.69
N CYS A 513 0.32 13.94 18.51
CA CYS A 513 -0.48 14.46 19.62
C CYS A 513 -0.94 13.34 20.56
N PHE A 514 -1.37 12.19 20.02
CA PHE A 514 -1.67 11.01 20.81
C PHE A 514 -0.43 10.59 21.64
N LEU A 515 0.74 10.53 21.01
CA LEU A 515 1.98 10.20 21.69
C LEU A 515 2.34 11.19 22.81
N ALA A 516 2.09 12.48 22.61
CA ALA A 516 2.29 13.49 23.66
C ALA A 516 1.34 13.31 24.84
N ARG A 517 0.10 12.86 24.59
CA ARG A 517 -0.91 12.59 25.62
C ARG A 517 -0.71 11.27 26.35
N TYR A 518 -0.28 10.23 25.62
CA TYR A 518 -0.08 8.88 26.16
C TYR A 518 1.29 8.71 26.82
N GLY A 519 2.31 9.36 26.28
CA GLY A 519 3.69 9.30 26.78
C GLY A 519 3.91 10.11 28.06
N THR A 520 5.16 10.14 28.52
CA THR A 520 5.53 10.92 29.71
C THR A 520 5.55 12.42 29.43
N ALA A 521 5.26 13.24 30.45
CA ALA A 521 5.35 14.70 30.34
C ALA A 521 6.76 15.18 29.91
N LYS A 522 7.81 14.45 30.29
CA LYS A 522 9.20 14.73 29.88
C LYS A 522 9.39 14.49 28.38
N LEU A 523 8.83 13.41 27.85
CA LEU A 523 8.86 13.11 26.41
C LEU A 523 8.08 14.18 25.62
N GLY A 524 6.88 14.55 26.08
CA GLY A 524 6.09 15.63 25.49
C GLY A 524 6.85 16.96 25.44
N ALA A 525 7.49 17.35 26.54
CA ALA A 525 8.31 18.57 26.60
C ALA A 525 9.52 18.51 25.66
N HIS A 526 10.15 17.35 25.52
CA HIS A 526 11.24 17.14 24.56
C HIS A 526 10.77 17.34 23.11
N HIS A 527 9.63 16.73 22.73
CA HIS A 527 9.07 16.87 21.39
C HIS A 527 8.68 18.31 21.06
N VAL A 528 8.00 19.00 21.99
CA VAL A 528 7.67 20.42 21.79
C VAL A 528 8.93 21.26 21.58
N THR A 529 9.96 21.01 22.39
CA THR A 529 11.23 21.70 22.25
C THR A 529 11.88 21.42 20.90
N LEU A 530 11.88 20.16 20.44
CA LEU A 530 12.43 19.77 19.13
C LEU A 530 11.70 20.49 17.99
N VAL A 531 10.37 20.43 17.97
CA VAL A 531 9.54 21.09 16.95
C VAL A 531 9.74 22.60 16.97
N ALA A 532 9.85 23.23 18.14
CA ALA A 532 10.15 24.65 18.25
C ALA A 532 11.51 25.03 17.64
N HIS A 533 12.56 24.21 17.82
CA HIS A 533 13.85 24.44 17.15
C HIS A 533 13.73 24.30 15.64
N LEU A 534 12.94 23.33 15.16
CA LEU A 534 12.71 23.12 13.73
C LEU A 534 11.96 24.31 13.11
N VAL A 535 10.90 24.79 13.76
CA VAL A 535 10.17 26.01 13.35
C VAL A 535 11.12 27.21 13.30
N LYS A 536 11.92 27.42 14.34
CA LYS A 536 12.90 28.52 14.40
C LYS A 536 13.99 28.42 13.32
N SER A 537 14.35 27.21 12.91
CA SER A 537 15.43 26.96 11.94
C SER A 537 14.94 26.82 10.50
N CYS A 538 13.63 26.79 10.27
CA CYS A 538 13.05 26.57 8.95
C CYS A 538 13.17 27.87 8.11
N PRO A 539 13.80 27.82 6.93
CA PRO A 539 13.99 29.01 6.12
C PRO A 539 12.71 29.39 5.37
N GLY A 540 12.34 30.67 5.44
CA GLY A 540 11.26 31.24 4.64
C GLY A 540 9.86 30.66 4.93
N LYS A 541 8.88 31.08 4.13
CA LYS A 541 7.51 30.54 4.20
C LYS A 541 7.39 29.35 3.26
N CYS A 542 7.14 28.16 3.82
CA CYS A 542 6.92 26.93 3.08
C CYS A 542 5.80 26.10 3.73
N VAL A 543 5.30 25.09 3.00
CA VAL A 543 4.29 24.15 3.50
C VAL A 543 4.80 23.42 4.76
N GLN A 544 6.08 23.10 4.81
CA GLN A 544 6.72 22.44 5.95
C GLN A 544 6.69 23.31 7.21
N LEU A 545 6.99 24.61 7.10
CA LEU A 545 6.88 25.53 8.23
C LEU A 545 5.44 25.62 8.72
N THR A 546 4.47 25.66 7.79
CA THR A 546 3.04 25.66 8.12
C THR A 546 2.67 24.40 8.91
N ASN A 547 3.07 23.22 8.43
CA ASN A 547 2.80 21.95 9.10
C ASN A 547 3.44 21.87 10.49
N LEU A 548 4.72 22.27 10.61
CA LEU A 548 5.42 22.32 11.89
C LEU A 548 4.78 23.32 12.86
N SER A 549 4.30 24.46 12.36
CA SER A 549 3.63 25.47 13.17
C SER A 549 2.31 24.97 13.75
N ILE A 550 1.52 24.24 12.94
CA ILE A 550 0.25 23.63 13.38
C ILE A 550 0.53 22.56 14.42
N LEU A 551 1.52 21.69 14.17
CA LEU A 551 1.94 20.68 15.12
C LEU A 551 2.38 21.32 16.46
N LEU A 552 3.22 22.35 16.41
CA LEU A 552 3.69 23.05 17.59
C LEU A 552 2.53 23.60 18.41
N LYS A 553 1.59 24.30 17.77
CA LYS A 553 0.38 24.84 18.41
C LYS A 553 -0.38 23.75 19.16
N ARG A 554 -0.56 22.59 18.55
CA ARG A 554 -1.30 21.46 19.14
C ARG A 554 -0.53 20.82 20.29
N LEU A 555 0.78 20.61 20.14
CA LEU A 555 1.60 19.95 21.15
C LEU A 555 1.75 20.78 22.44
N LEU A 556 1.76 22.11 22.32
CA LEU A 556 1.87 23.02 23.47
C LEU A 556 0.77 22.80 24.51
N PHE A 557 -0.46 22.45 24.08
CA PHE A 557 -1.57 22.17 25.00
C PHE A 557 -1.37 20.91 25.86
N PHE A 558 -0.43 20.03 25.50
CA PHE A 558 -0.09 18.85 26.30
C PHE A 558 1.08 19.09 27.26
N MET A 559 1.69 20.29 27.27
CA MET A 559 2.79 20.59 28.17
C MET A 559 2.31 20.82 29.60
N ALA A 560 2.91 20.12 30.55
CA ALA A 560 2.73 20.38 31.98
C ALA A 560 3.34 21.74 32.39
N ALA A 561 2.72 22.41 33.37
CA ALA A 561 3.09 23.74 33.85
C ALA A 561 4.60 23.94 34.12
N PRO A 562 5.33 23.02 34.82
CA PRO A 562 6.78 23.19 35.05
C PRO A 562 7.59 23.24 33.75
N HIS A 563 7.18 22.46 32.74
CA HIS A 563 7.84 22.46 31.43
C HIS A 563 7.49 23.69 30.60
N GLN A 564 6.30 24.28 30.78
CA GLN A 564 5.95 25.57 30.16
C GLN A 564 6.91 26.67 30.62
N VAL A 565 7.23 26.73 31.91
CA VAL A 565 8.22 27.67 32.45
C VAL A 565 9.60 27.45 31.81
N GLN A 566 10.06 26.21 31.73
CA GLN A 566 11.34 25.87 31.07
C GLN A 566 11.35 26.24 29.59
N PHE A 567 10.22 26.04 28.90
CA PHE A 567 10.07 26.40 27.48
C PHE A 567 10.19 27.92 27.29
N ILE A 568 9.49 28.72 28.10
CA ILE A 568 9.56 30.18 28.06
C ILE A 568 10.97 30.68 28.39
N GLN A 569 11.66 30.06 29.34
CA GLN A 569 13.04 30.40 29.66
C GLN A 569 14.00 30.09 28.50
N LYS A 570 13.81 28.94 27.84
CA LYS A 570 14.63 28.52 26.70
C LYS A 570 14.39 29.36 25.45
N PHE A 571 13.14 29.75 25.20
CA PHE A 571 12.72 30.59 24.08
C PHE A 571 12.19 31.93 24.60
N SER A 572 13.07 32.68 25.26
CA SER A 572 12.70 33.93 25.93
C SER A 572 11.96 34.89 24.97
N PRO A 573 10.76 35.38 25.33
CA PRO A 573 10.04 36.38 24.53
C PRO A 573 10.76 37.74 24.48
N LYS A 574 11.80 37.93 25.32
CA LYS A 574 12.64 39.13 25.34
C LYS A 574 13.61 39.20 24.16
N GLU A 575 13.96 38.05 23.59
CA GLU A 575 14.94 37.95 22.52
C GLU A 575 14.23 38.09 21.17
N ALA A 576 14.63 39.10 20.38
CA ALA A 576 14.04 39.36 19.07
C ALA A 576 14.16 38.15 18.12
N ASP A 577 15.23 37.37 18.21
CA ASP A 577 15.45 36.18 17.40
C ASP A 577 14.41 35.07 17.64
N ASN A 578 13.71 35.10 18.78
CA ASN A 578 12.64 34.14 19.09
C ASN A 578 11.28 34.58 18.53
N LEU A 579 11.13 35.81 18.03
CA LEU A 579 9.84 36.29 17.50
C LEU A 579 9.34 35.44 16.32
N HIS A 580 10.27 34.92 15.50
CA HIS A 580 9.94 33.99 14.41
C HIS A 580 9.27 32.70 14.89
N LEU A 581 9.52 32.29 16.13
CA LEU A 581 8.85 31.17 16.78
C LEU A 581 7.52 31.62 17.40
N TRP A 582 7.53 32.75 18.14
CA TRP A 582 6.38 33.26 18.87
C TRP A 582 5.18 33.64 17.99
N GLN A 583 5.41 34.00 16.73
CA GLN A 583 4.31 34.26 15.78
C GLN A 583 3.39 33.04 15.57
N TYR A 584 3.90 31.84 15.85
CA TYR A 584 3.17 30.58 15.67
C TYR A 584 2.67 29.98 16.99
N ILE A 585 2.85 30.63 18.14
CA ILE A 585 2.49 30.06 19.45
C ILE A 585 1.16 30.67 19.94
N SER A 586 0.15 29.83 20.17
CA SER A 586 -1.08 30.28 20.84
C SER A 586 -0.84 30.40 22.34
N LEU A 587 -1.00 31.60 22.89
CA LEU A 587 -0.82 31.84 24.32
C LEU A 587 -1.92 31.22 25.19
N GLN A 588 -3.03 30.76 24.58
CA GLN A 588 -4.07 30.00 25.27
C GLN A 588 -3.55 28.68 25.84
N ALA A 589 -2.49 28.12 25.25
CA ALA A 589 -1.88 26.88 25.73
C ALA A 589 -1.16 27.02 27.08
N PHE A 590 -0.83 28.25 27.49
CA PHE A 590 -0.19 28.52 28.77
C PHE A 590 -1.20 28.79 29.87
N ASP A 591 -0.82 28.45 31.09
CA ASP A 591 -1.56 28.81 32.30
C ASP A 591 -1.74 30.32 32.40
N ALA A 592 -2.84 30.76 33.03
CA ALA A 592 -3.19 32.17 33.14
C ALA A 592 -2.05 33.01 33.77
N ASP A 593 -1.33 32.44 34.74
CA ASP A 593 -0.21 33.09 35.43
C ASP A 593 0.98 33.37 34.52
N LEU A 594 1.22 32.53 33.50
CA LEU A 594 2.29 32.71 32.52
C LEU A 594 1.83 33.53 31.31
N ARG A 595 0.53 33.46 30.98
CA ARG A 595 -0.06 34.10 29.80
C ARG A 595 0.09 35.61 29.82
N LYS A 596 -0.30 36.29 30.91
CA LYS A 596 -0.26 37.76 30.99
C LYS A 596 1.19 38.31 30.90
N PRO A 597 2.17 37.83 31.68
CA PRO A 597 3.55 38.30 31.58
C PRO A 597 4.16 38.12 30.18
N VAL A 598 3.92 36.97 29.54
CA VAL A 598 4.43 36.68 28.19
C VAL A 598 3.77 37.60 27.15
N ALA A 599 2.44 37.76 27.20
CA ALA A 599 1.72 38.65 26.29
C ALA A 599 2.22 40.10 26.40
N CYS A 600 2.35 40.62 27.62
CA CYS A 600 2.88 41.95 27.89
C CYS A 600 4.29 42.15 27.31
N GLU A 601 5.16 41.16 27.49
CA GLU A 601 6.54 41.24 27.03
C GLU A 601 6.64 41.18 25.49
N LEU A 602 5.87 40.30 24.84
CA LEU A 602 5.81 40.22 23.38
C LEU A 602 5.30 41.53 22.77
N VAL A 603 4.21 42.10 23.30
CA VAL A 603 3.69 43.40 22.84
C VAL A 603 4.73 44.50 23.00
N ARG A 604 5.46 44.51 24.13
CA ARG A 604 6.52 45.48 24.39
C ARG A 604 7.65 45.38 23.36
N VAL A 605 8.15 44.17 23.08
CA VAL A 605 9.23 43.93 22.11
C VAL A 605 8.78 44.26 20.69
N CYS A 606 7.59 43.79 20.28
CA CYS A 606 7.06 44.03 18.93
C CYS A 606 6.79 45.51 18.68
N ARG A 607 6.26 46.23 19.67
CA ARG A 607 6.08 47.69 19.58
C ARG A 607 7.42 48.41 19.43
N ALA A 608 8.45 48.00 20.17
CA ALA A 608 9.78 48.60 20.02
C ALA A 608 10.33 48.37 18.61
N GLN A 609 10.08 47.19 18.02
CA GLN A 609 10.47 46.87 16.65
C GLN A 609 9.69 47.67 15.60
N CYS A 610 8.37 47.82 15.77
CA CYS A 610 7.55 48.66 14.89
C CYS A 610 8.00 50.13 14.94
N ARG A 611 8.25 50.67 16.14
CA ARG A 611 8.76 52.04 16.32
C ARG A 611 10.16 52.23 15.73
N LYS A 612 11.02 51.21 15.84
CA LYS A 612 12.34 51.23 15.20
C LYS A 612 12.23 51.37 13.69
N TRP A 613 11.33 50.61 13.05
CA TRP A 613 11.07 50.71 11.61
C TRP A 613 10.48 52.07 11.21
N LEU A 614 9.53 52.60 11.98
CA LEU A 614 8.97 53.94 11.74
C LEU A 614 10.05 55.04 11.76
N SER A 615 11.08 54.87 12.59
CA SER A 615 12.23 55.76 12.70
C SER A 615 13.42 55.47 11.76
N SER A 616 13.41 54.36 11.01
CA SER A 616 14.53 53.95 10.15
C SER A 616 14.44 54.58 8.75
N THR A 617 15.39 54.24 7.88
CA THR A 617 15.34 54.56 6.43
C THR A 617 14.29 53.74 5.67
N ARG A 618 13.54 52.86 6.35
CA ARG A 618 12.38 52.10 5.85
C ARG A 618 12.73 51.25 4.64
N THR A 619 13.76 50.42 4.79
CA THR A 619 14.20 49.52 3.70
C THR A 619 13.34 48.26 3.62
N LEU A 620 13.29 47.65 2.42
CA LEU A 620 12.61 46.36 2.21
C LEU A 620 13.16 45.24 3.10
N ALA A 621 14.45 45.26 3.43
CA ALA A 621 15.07 44.26 4.31
C ALA A 621 14.54 44.32 5.75
N GLU A 622 14.21 45.52 6.24
CA GLU A 622 13.66 45.69 7.60
C GLU A 622 12.17 45.29 7.68
N LEU A 623 11.48 45.23 6.54
CA LEU A 623 10.05 44.91 6.44
C LEU A 623 9.73 43.48 6.87
N ASP A 624 10.62 42.52 6.65
CA ASP A 624 10.45 41.14 7.13
C ASP A 624 10.37 41.07 8.66
N SER A 625 11.22 41.87 9.31
CA SER A 625 11.26 41.99 10.76
C SER A 625 9.99 42.66 11.30
N LEU A 626 9.48 43.69 10.60
CA LEU A 626 8.19 44.32 10.91
C LEU A 626 7.03 43.34 10.75
N ASN A 627 7.00 42.59 9.64
CA ASN A 627 5.97 41.58 9.37
C ASN A 627 5.94 40.50 10.44
N THR A 628 7.11 40.07 10.92
CA THR A 628 7.22 39.13 12.04
C THR A 628 6.63 39.73 13.31
N ALA A 629 6.98 40.98 13.64
CA ALA A 629 6.45 41.68 14.82
C ALA A 629 4.91 41.84 14.75
N LEU A 630 4.36 42.24 13.60
CA LEU A 630 2.91 42.34 13.38
C LEU A 630 2.22 40.99 13.51
N SER A 631 2.82 39.92 12.95
CA SER A 631 2.30 38.55 13.08
C SER A 631 2.26 38.08 14.53
N VAL A 632 3.30 38.39 15.32
CA VAL A 632 3.32 38.10 16.76
C VAL A 632 2.23 38.87 17.48
N VAL A 633 2.08 40.18 17.23
CA VAL A 633 1.03 41.00 17.86
C VAL A 633 -0.35 40.44 17.55
N LEU A 634 -0.61 40.05 16.30
CA LEU A 634 -1.87 39.44 15.90
C LEU A 634 -2.14 38.13 16.65
N THR A 635 -1.14 37.26 16.74
CA THR A 635 -1.23 36.02 17.52
C THR A 635 -1.50 36.29 19.00
N VAL A 636 -0.86 37.30 19.60
CA VAL A 636 -1.12 37.70 20.99
C VAL A 636 -2.55 38.24 21.14
N CYS A 637 -3.03 39.09 20.23
CA CYS A 637 -4.39 39.63 20.30
C CYS A 637 -5.45 38.51 20.21
N ASN A 638 -5.28 37.59 19.27
CA ASN A 638 -6.22 36.47 19.08
C ASN A 638 -6.19 35.44 20.22
N SER A 639 -5.05 35.25 20.90
CA SER A 639 -4.91 34.19 21.92
C SER A 639 -4.92 34.70 23.37
N ALA A 640 -4.62 35.98 23.60
CA ALA A 640 -4.50 36.56 24.93
C ALA A 640 -4.92 38.05 24.98
N GLY A 641 -5.74 38.52 24.03
CA GLY A 641 -6.22 39.90 23.99
C GLY A 641 -6.90 40.34 25.29
N GLU A 642 -7.66 39.44 25.92
CA GLU A 642 -8.33 39.67 27.22
C GLU A 642 -7.35 39.89 28.40
N ALA A 643 -6.13 39.37 28.30
CA ALA A 643 -5.12 39.48 29.36
C ALA A 643 -4.34 40.81 29.31
N LEU A 644 -4.43 41.53 28.20
CA LEU A 644 -3.74 42.81 27.98
C LEU A 644 -4.55 43.96 28.58
N ASP A 645 -3.85 44.91 29.18
CA ASP A 645 -4.50 46.08 29.75
C ASP A 645 -4.87 47.08 28.63
N SER A 646 -5.91 47.90 28.85
CA SER A 646 -6.40 48.89 27.86
C SER A 646 -5.31 49.83 27.33
N ARG A 647 -4.34 50.20 28.18
CA ARG A 647 -3.17 51.01 27.80
C ARG A 647 -2.28 50.33 26.76
N GLN A 648 -2.12 49.01 26.83
CA GLN A 648 -1.31 48.26 25.88
C GLN A 648 -2.03 48.16 24.54
N LEU A 649 -3.32 47.85 24.55
CA LEU A 649 -4.15 47.78 23.35
C LEU A 649 -4.22 49.14 22.61
N THR A 650 -4.38 50.23 23.36
CA THR A 650 -4.36 51.59 22.81
C THR A 650 -3.02 51.90 22.14
N ALA A 651 -1.90 51.57 22.81
CA ALA A 651 -0.58 51.81 22.25
C ALA A 651 -0.25 50.95 21.01
N VAL A 652 -0.86 49.77 20.88
CA VAL A 652 -0.81 48.96 19.65
C VAL A 652 -1.59 49.66 18.55
N THR A 653 -2.82 50.10 18.84
CA THR A 653 -3.70 50.80 17.88
C THR A 653 -3.06 52.07 17.32
N GLU A 654 -2.38 52.87 18.17
CA GLU A 654 -1.62 54.05 17.74
C GLU A 654 -0.55 53.70 16.69
N VAL A 655 0.25 52.66 16.96
CA VAL A 655 1.31 52.20 16.05
C VAL A 655 0.73 51.64 14.76
N LEU A 656 -0.41 50.95 14.81
CA LEU A 656 -1.10 50.46 13.61
C LEU A 656 -1.60 51.61 12.73
N GLY A 657 -2.17 52.65 13.36
CA GLY A 657 -2.59 53.87 12.65
C GLY A 657 -1.42 54.55 11.94
N GLU A 658 -0.29 54.72 12.64
CA GLU A 658 0.93 55.27 12.04
C GLU A 658 1.44 54.40 10.88
N LEU A 659 1.52 53.08 11.06
CA LEU A 659 1.94 52.15 10.00
C LEU A 659 1.02 52.19 8.78
N TRP A 660 -0.30 52.35 8.98
CA TRP A 660 -1.26 52.43 7.89
C TRP A 660 -0.99 53.62 6.96
N THR A 661 -0.52 54.75 7.49
CA THR A 661 -0.22 55.94 6.67
C THR A 661 0.88 55.73 5.62
N PHE A 662 1.66 54.65 5.75
CA PHE A 662 2.74 54.31 4.82
C PHE A 662 2.33 53.30 3.75
N ILE A 663 1.08 52.82 3.77
CA ILE A 663 0.59 51.86 2.79
C ILE A 663 0.33 52.58 1.46
N ASN A 664 1.02 52.15 0.40
CA ASN A 664 0.79 52.60 -0.97
C ASN A 664 0.17 51.46 -1.81
N VAL A 665 -0.92 51.78 -2.52
CA VAL A 665 -1.65 50.88 -3.41
C VAL A 665 -0.73 50.23 -4.46
N GLU A 666 0.18 50.99 -5.08
CA GLU A 666 1.11 50.48 -6.10
C GLU A 666 2.11 49.45 -5.53
N GLN A 667 2.53 49.65 -4.27
CA GLN A 667 3.45 48.75 -3.59
C GLN A 667 2.78 47.46 -3.12
N ILE A 668 1.49 47.53 -2.75
CA ILE A 668 0.71 46.33 -2.41
C ILE A 668 0.63 45.40 -3.63
N ILE A 669 0.34 45.91 -4.82
CA ILE A 669 0.21 45.03 -5.99
C ILE A 669 1.57 44.42 -6.38
N SER A 670 2.66 45.17 -6.24
CA SER A 670 3.96 44.78 -6.79
C SER A 670 4.88 44.01 -5.83
N GLN A 671 4.78 44.18 -4.51
CA GLN A 671 5.77 43.68 -3.54
C GLN A 671 5.18 42.68 -2.52
N PRO A 672 5.60 41.40 -2.52
CA PRO A 672 5.09 40.38 -1.61
C PRO A 672 5.23 40.71 -0.11
N TYR A 673 6.33 41.36 0.28
CA TYR A 673 6.53 41.77 1.67
C TYR A 673 5.54 42.85 2.11
N VAL A 674 5.12 43.73 1.19
CA VAL A 674 4.12 44.78 1.45
C VAL A 674 2.71 44.17 1.46
N GLN A 675 2.42 43.19 0.59
CA GLN A 675 1.18 42.41 0.62
C GLN A 675 0.95 41.76 1.98
N GLN A 676 2.01 41.15 2.53
CA GLN A 676 1.96 40.57 3.86
C GLN A 676 1.73 41.62 4.95
N ALA A 677 2.48 42.72 4.93
CA ALA A 677 2.31 43.81 5.89
C ALA A 677 0.87 44.32 5.88
N PHE A 678 0.34 44.57 4.68
CA PHE A 678 -1.03 45.00 4.44
C PHE A 678 -2.06 44.00 4.97
N SER A 679 -1.90 42.72 4.67
CA SER A 679 -2.81 41.66 5.13
C SER A 679 -2.83 41.54 6.66
N LEU A 680 -1.66 41.63 7.30
CA LEU A 680 -1.54 41.61 8.77
C LEU A 680 -2.15 42.85 9.41
N LEU A 681 -1.95 44.03 8.81
CA LEU A 681 -2.56 45.26 9.28
C LEU A 681 -4.09 45.21 9.17
N LEU A 682 -4.64 44.69 8.07
CA LEU A 682 -6.08 44.48 7.92
C LEU A 682 -6.65 43.55 9.00
N GLN A 683 -6.01 42.42 9.26
CA GLN A 683 -6.44 41.47 10.31
C GLN A 683 -6.36 42.10 11.72
N LEU A 684 -5.32 42.88 12.00
CA LEU A 684 -5.20 43.62 13.26
C LEU A 684 -6.27 44.71 13.39
N LEU A 685 -6.54 45.47 12.33
CA LEU A 685 -7.60 46.48 12.33
C LEU A 685 -8.99 45.83 12.48
N ALA A 686 -9.22 44.66 11.88
CA ALA A 686 -10.43 43.88 12.05
C ALA A 686 -10.63 43.40 13.50
N PHE A 687 -9.53 43.06 14.20
CA PHE A 687 -9.58 42.75 15.63
C PHE A 687 -9.93 43.99 16.47
N PHE A 688 -9.31 45.14 16.18
CA PHE A 688 -9.51 46.41 16.88
C PHE A 688 -10.69 47.24 16.34
N ILE A 689 -11.60 46.63 15.59
CA ILE A 689 -12.57 47.37 14.77
C ILE A 689 -13.42 48.36 15.58
N GLN A 690 -13.76 48.02 16.83
CA GLN A 690 -14.55 48.86 17.75
C GLN A 690 -13.75 50.00 18.40
N THR A 691 -12.42 49.91 18.44
CA THR A 691 -11.54 50.89 19.10
C THR A 691 -10.80 51.79 18.13
N VAL A 692 -10.75 51.42 16.85
CA VAL A 692 -10.11 52.20 15.78
C VAL A 692 -10.95 53.42 15.42
N ASP A 693 -10.29 54.54 15.11
CA ASP A 693 -10.95 55.76 14.63
C ASP A 693 -11.71 55.51 13.31
N LEU A 694 -12.95 55.99 13.25
CA LEU A 694 -13.80 55.94 12.06
C LEU A 694 -13.14 56.61 10.85
N GLN A 695 -12.30 57.63 11.05
CA GLN A 695 -11.55 58.25 9.94
C GLN A 695 -10.54 57.28 9.32
N LEU A 696 -9.83 56.50 10.15
CA LEU A 696 -8.90 55.49 9.66
C LEU A 696 -9.65 54.40 8.90
N ILE A 697 -10.82 53.96 9.39
CA ILE A 697 -11.68 52.99 8.69
C ILE A 697 -12.10 53.52 7.31
N SER A 698 -12.48 54.80 7.21
CA SER A 698 -12.79 55.41 5.90
C SER A 698 -11.60 55.39 4.95
N GLN A 699 -10.39 55.69 5.44
CA GLN A 699 -9.17 55.62 4.64
C GLN A 699 -8.88 54.18 4.20
N VAL A 700 -9.06 53.20 5.08
CA VAL A 700 -8.88 51.78 4.77
C VAL A 700 -9.79 51.38 3.63
N VAL A 701 -11.10 51.64 3.71
CA VAL A 701 -12.07 51.27 2.68
C VAL A 701 -11.76 51.94 1.32
N ASN A 702 -11.26 53.17 1.31
CA ASN A 702 -10.83 53.83 0.07
C ASN A 702 -9.61 53.13 -0.57
N VAL A 703 -8.65 52.70 0.25
CA VAL A 703 -7.50 51.91 -0.21
C VAL A 703 -7.99 50.55 -0.74
N LEU A 704 -8.89 49.86 -0.03
CA LEU A 704 -9.46 48.59 -0.47
C LEU A 704 -10.13 48.69 -1.84
N THR A 705 -10.93 49.73 -2.05
CA THR A 705 -11.59 49.98 -3.34
C THR A 705 -10.58 50.14 -4.49
N SER A 706 -9.45 50.78 -4.20
CA SER A 706 -8.37 51.00 -5.18
C SER A 706 -7.58 49.71 -5.44
N VAL A 707 -7.30 48.94 -4.39
CA VAL A 707 -6.56 47.66 -4.48
C VAL A 707 -7.36 46.62 -5.26
N ILE A 708 -8.66 46.47 -4.96
CA ILE A 708 -9.53 45.47 -5.64
C ILE A 708 -9.68 45.77 -7.13
N LYS A 709 -9.75 47.05 -7.53
CA LYS A 709 -9.77 47.46 -8.94
C LYS A 709 -8.51 47.06 -9.72
N LEU A 710 -7.40 46.85 -9.03
CA LEU A 710 -6.12 46.45 -9.63
C LEU A 710 -5.91 44.93 -9.63
N GLU A 711 -6.95 44.14 -9.33
CA GLU A 711 -6.91 42.68 -9.29
C GLU A 711 -5.75 42.14 -8.44
N PRO A 712 -5.83 42.28 -7.10
CA PRO A 712 -4.75 41.87 -6.21
C PRO A 712 -4.65 40.32 -6.13
N PRO A 713 -3.51 39.78 -5.68
CA PRO A 713 -3.39 38.35 -5.45
C PRO A 713 -4.45 37.79 -4.48
N ASP A 714 -4.88 36.55 -4.68
CA ASP A 714 -5.99 35.93 -3.93
C ASP A 714 -5.85 36.02 -2.41
N HIS A 715 -4.65 35.84 -1.85
CA HIS A 715 -4.43 35.93 -0.40
C HIS A 715 -4.66 37.34 0.17
N VAL A 716 -4.43 38.37 -0.63
CA VAL A 716 -4.76 39.77 -0.27
C VAL A 716 -6.27 39.93 -0.28
N SER A 717 -6.95 39.43 -1.31
CA SER A 717 -8.42 39.44 -1.40
C SER A 717 -9.08 38.75 -0.20
N LEU A 718 -8.53 37.62 0.27
CA LEU A 718 -9.00 36.94 1.49
C LEU A 718 -8.87 37.82 2.73
N ALA A 719 -7.72 38.49 2.92
CA ALA A 719 -7.54 39.42 4.04
C ALA A 719 -8.49 40.63 3.98
N VAL A 720 -8.84 41.07 2.76
CA VAL A 720 -9.85 42.10 2.54
C VAL A 720 -11.25 41.61 2.96
N LEU A 721 -11.62 40.37 2.61
CA LEU A 721 -12.89 39.76 2.99
C LEU A 721 -13.03 39.59 4.51
N ASP A 722 -11.97 39.15 5.19
CA ASP A 722 -11.93 39.05 6.65
C ASP A 722 -12.18 40.41 7.32
N PHE A 723 -11.53 41.46 6.82
CA PHE A 723 -11.73 42.82 7.31
C PHE A 723 -13.15 43.33 7.04
N ILE A 724 -13.70 43.11 5.85
CA ILE A 724 -15.07 43.54 5.50
C ILE A 724 -16.10 42.84 6.38
N SER A 725 -15.94 41.54 6.63
CA SER A 725 -16.80 40.77 7.54
C SER A 725 -16.86 41.39 8.94
N SER A 726 -15.73 41.93 9.41
CA SER A 726 -15.66 42.61 10.72
C SER A 726 -16.41 43.95 10.78
N LEU A 727 -16.62 44.63 9.64
CA LEU A 727 -17.30 45.93 9.58
C LEU A 727 -18.79 45.84 9.93
N GLY A 728 -19.42 44.67 9.78
CA GLY A 728 -20.81 44.46 10.19
C GLY A 728 -21.03 44.80 11.67
N LYS A 729 -20.00 44.64 12.51
CA LYS A 729 -20.06 44.91 13.96
C LYS A 729 -20.10 46.40 14.31
N LEU A 730 -19.90 47.31 13.34
CA LEU A 730 -19.78 48.75 13.58
C LEU A 730 -21.02 49.56 13.22
N TYR A 731 -21.29 50.60 14.02
CA TYR A 731 -22.23 51.64 13.65
C TYR A 731 -21.49 52.77 12.91
N ILE A 732 -21.57 52.76 11.58
CA ILE A 732 -21.00 53.81 10.73
C ILE A 732 -21.83 55.10 10.89
N SER A 733 -21.18 56.14 11.41
CA SER A 733 -21.76 57.47 11.58
C SER A 733 -22.14 58.09 10.25
N GLN A 734 -23.16 58.95 10.26
CA GLN A 734 -23.71 59.55 9.04
C GLN A 734 -22.70 60.40 8.26
N THR A 735 -21.65 60.92 8.93
CA THR A 735 -20.58 61.71 8.30
C THR A 735 -19.67 60.93 7.37
N ILE A 736 -19.54 59.61 7.56
CA ILE A 736 -18.65 58.74 6.78
C ILE A 736 -19.44 57.71 5.96
N ARG A 737 -20.71 57.50 6.33
CA ARG A 737 -21.66 56.57 5.70
C ARG A 737 -21.71 56.69 4.18
N ASP A 738 -21.84 57.92 3.67
CA ASP A 738 -21.98 58.20 2.24
C ASP A 738 -20.75 57.82 1.41
N LYS A 739 -19.56 57.74 2.04
CA LYS A 739 -18.32 57.33 1.37
C LYS A 739 -18.03 55.84 1.52
N VAL A 740 -18.32 55.28 2.69
CA VAL A 740 -17.95 53.90 3.02
C VAL A 740 -18.95 52.88 2.47
N LEU A 741 -20.26 53.10 2.63
CA LEU A 741 -21.25 52.08 2.22
C LEU A 741 -21.23 51.80 0.71
N PRO A 742 -21.21 52.81 -0.20
CA PRO A 742 -21.16 52.53 -1.64
C PRO A 742 -19.87 51.81 -2.06
N SER A 743 -18.76 52.15 -1.42
CA SER A 743 -17.46 51.52 -1.65
C SER A 743 -17.46 50.04 -1.22
N LEU A 744 -18.08 49.72 -0.07
CA LEU A 744 -18.24 48.34 0.39
C LEU A 744 -19.12 47.51 -0.55
N SER A 745 -20.24 48.06 -0.99
CA SER A 745 -21.11 47.42 -1.97
C SER A 745 -20.36 47.13 -3.28
N CYS A 746 -19.55 48.09 -3.76
CA CYS A 746 -18.71 47.90 -4.94
C CYS A 746 -17.66 46.80 -4.75
N ILE A 747 -16.99 46.73 -3.60
CA ILE A 747 -15.97 45.70 -3.33
C ILE A 747 -16.60 44.31 -3.29
N LEU A 748 -17.68 44.12 -2.54
CA LEU A 748 -18.36 42.83 -2.41
C LEU A 748 -18.91 42.36 -3.77
N THR A 749 -19.56 43.25 -4.52
CA THR A 749 -20.06 42.94 -5.87
C THR A 749 -18.92 42.50 -6.80
N SER A 750 -17.77 43.18 -6.74
CA SER A 750 -16.60 42.83 -7.56
C SER A 750 -16.00 41.47 -7.19
N LEU A 751 -16.00 41.11 -5.91
CA LEU A 751 -15.46 39.85 -5.41
C LEU A 751 -16.41 38.66 -5.61
N ILE A 752 -17.73 38.86 -5.61
CA ILE A 752 -18.70 37.79 -5.91
C ILE A 752 -18.63 37.35 -7.38
N VAL A 753 -18.35 38.28 -8.30
CA VAL A 753 -18.23 38.00 -9.75
C VAL A 753 -16.84 37.46 -10.11
N ASN A 754 -16.00 37.14 -9.11
CA ASN A 754 -14.66 36.62 -9.35
C ASN A 754 -14.72 35.24 -10.04
N LYS A 755 -13.74 34.96 -10.92
CA LYS A 755 -13.62 33.68 -11.63
C LYS A 755 -13.11 32.54 -10.73
N ASN A 756 -12.45 32.87 -9.62
CA ASN A 756 -11.92 31.88 -8.70
C ASN A 756 -13.01 31.40 -7.73
N TRP A 757 -13.37 30.11 -7.82
CA TRP A 757 -14.40 29.48 -6.99
C TRP A 757 -14.11 29.61 -5.48
N LEU A 758 -12.84 29.60 -5.06
CA LEU A 758 -12.46 29.71 -3.65
C LEU A 758 -12.73 31.12 -3.11
N LEU A 759 -12.41 32.14 -3.92
CA LEU A 759 -12.74 33.52 -3.57
C LEU A 759 -14.23 33.76 -3.60
N GLU A 760 -14.95 33.18 -4.56
CA GLU A 760 -16.41 33.25 -4.62
C GLU A 760 -17.04 32.67 -3.33
N GLN A 761 -16.63 31.45 -2.93
CA GLN A 761 -17.07 30.81 -1.68
C GLN A 761 -16.80 31.67 -0.45
N HIS A 762 -15.56 32.13 -0.26
CA HIS A 762 -15.22 32.99 0.88
C HIS A 762 -15.92 34.34 0.83
N THR A 763 -16.23 34.86 -0.36
CA THR A 763 -16.99 36.10 -0.49
C THR A 763 -18.45 35.90 -0.08
N LEU A 764 -19.06 34.76 -0.42
CA LEU A 764 -20.41 34.41 0.02
C LEU A 764 -20.49 34.24 1.55
N GLU A 765 -19.49 33.59 2.15
CA GLU A 765 -19.36 33.47 3.62
C GLU A 765 -19.20 34.84 4.29
N ALA A 766 -18.27 35.66 3.78
CA ALA A 766 -18.02 37.01 4.28
C ALA A 766 -19.24 37.94 4.14
N PHE A 767 -19.93 37.86 3.00
CA PHE A 767 -21.18 38.58 2.74
C PHE A 767 -22.26 38.18 3.75
N THR A 768 -22.42 36.87 3.99
CA THR A 768 -23.40 36.36 4.95
C THR A 768 -23.10 36.84 6.36
N GLN A 769 -21.84 36.72 6.82
CA GLN A 769 -21.41 37.23 8.13
C GLN A 769 -21.63 38.74 8.27
N PHE A 770 -21.34 39.51 7.22
CA PHE A 770 -21.57 40.95 7.19
C PHE A 770 -23.07 41.28 7.24
N ALA A 771 -23.90 40.58 6.46
CA ALA A 771 -25.34 40.79 6.39
C ALA A 771 -26.06 40.44 7.71
N GLU A 772 -25.62 39.38 8.40
CA GLU A 772 -26.15 38.99 9.72
C GLU A 772 -25.77 40.00 10.83
N GLY A 773 -24.57 40.58 10.75
CA GLY A 773 -24.04 41.46 11.79
C GLY A 773 -24.38 42.95 11.61
N THR A 774 -24.63 43.41 10.38
CA THR A 774 -24.76 44.83 10.06
C THR A 774 -26.04 45.45 10.59
N LYS A 775 -25.92 46.68 11.13
CA LYS A 775 -27.08 47.53 11.47
C LYS A 775 -27.57 48.38 10.30
N HIS A 776 -26.89 48.32 9.15
CA HIS A 776 -27.19 49.10 7.94
C HIS A 776 -27.78 48.18 6.87
N GLU A 777 -28.99 47.65 7.11
CA GLU A 777 -29.67 46.70 6.21
C GLU A 777 -29.84 47.23 4.78
N GLU A 778 -29.85 48.56 4.61
CA GLU A 778 -29.95 49.24 3.31
C GLU A 778 -28.83 48.88 2.31
N ILE A 779 -27.68 48.43 2.79
CA ILE A 779 -26.54 48.07 1.93
C ILE A 779 -26.70 46.67 1.32
N VAL A 780 -27.41 45.75 1.99
CA VAL A 780 -27.49 44.34 1.57
C VAL A 780 -28.10 44.22 0.17
N PRO A 781 -29.22 44.90 -0.16
CA PRO A 781 -29.74 44.91 -1.53
C PRO A 781 -28.79 45.56 -2.55
N GLN A 782 -28.01 46.57 -2.13
CA GLN A 782 -27.09 47.28 -3.03
C GLN A 782 -25.95 46.37 -3.52
N CYS A 783 -25.47 45.45 -2.67
CA CYS A 783 -24.50 44.42 -3.04
C CYS A 783 -25.05 43.40 -4.06
N LEU A 784 -26.37 43.28 -4.20
CA LEU A 784 -27.06 42.30 -5.04
C LEU A 784 -27.63 42.94 -6.32
N GLY A 785 -26.88 43.89 -6.92
CA GLY A 785 -27.36 44.70 -8.04
C GLY A 785 -27.69 43.93 -9.33
N SER A 786 -27.30 42.66 -9.46
CA SER A 786 -27.66 41.79 -10.59
C SER A 786 -28.47 40.57 -10.13
N GLU A 787 -29.42 40.13 -10.97
CA GLU A 787 -30.23 38.94 -10.69
C GLU A 787 -29.36 37.68 -10.59
N GLU A 788 -28.24 37.63 -11.32
CA GLU A 788 -27.27 36.53 -11.25
C GLU A 788 -26.63 36.42 -9.86
N ILE A 789 -26.14 37.53 -9.31
CA ILE A 789 -25.55 37.56 -7.95
C ILE A 789 -26.58 37.19 -6.90
N LYS A 790 -27.80 37.74 -7.03
CA LYS A 790 -28.91 37.44 -6.13
C LYS A 790 -29.24 35.94 -6.14
N ASN A 791 -29.35 35.33 -7.31
CA ASN A 791 -29.61 33.89 -7.44
C ASN A 791 -28.49 33.05 -6.82
N LYS A 792 -27.21 33.41 -7.03
CA LYS A 792 -26.07 32.74 -6.40
C LYS A 792 -26.15 32.80 -4.87
N VAL A 793 -26.37 33.98 -4.32
CA VAL A 793 -26.49 34.18 -2.86
C VAL A 793 -27.67 33.39 -2.28
N VAL A 794 -28.84 33.42 -2.93
CA VAL A 794 -30.00 32.63 -2.51
C VAL A 794 -29.68 31.14 -2.55
N SER A 795 -29.07 30.65 -3.65
CA SER A 795 -28.72 29.23 -3.78
C SER A 795 -27.72 28.76 -2.71
N PHE A 796 -26.77 29.63 -2.33
CA PHE A 796 -25.82 29.38 -1.26
C PHE A 796 -26.52 29.29 0.11
N LEU A 797 -27.40 30.24 0.42
CA LEU A 797 -28.14 30.28 1.69
C LEU A 797 -29.13 29.11 1.82
N GLU A 798 -29.80 28.73 0.73
CA GLU A 798 -30.71 27.58 0.68
C GLU A 798 -29.98 26.24 0.70
N LYS A 799 -28.65 26.23 0.50
CA LYS A 799 -27.84 25.01 0.33
C LYS A 799 -28.36 24.11 -0.79
N THR A 800 -28.92 24.70 -1.84
CA THR A 800 -29.38 23.94 -3.01
C THR A 800 -28.19 23.28 -3.71
N GLU A 801 -28.18 21.95 -3.78
CA GLU A 801 -27.19 21.19 -4.55
C GLU A 801 -27.36 21.50 -6.04
N SER A 802 -26.29 21.95 -6.70
CA SER A 802 -26.36 22.35 -8.10
C SER A 802 -26.37 21.16 -9.09
N VAL A 803 -25.96 19.96 -8.66
CA VAL A 803 -25.94 18.75 -9.50
C VAL A 803 -26.16 17.49 -8.64
N ASP A 804 -27.24 16.77 -8.93
CA ASP A 804 -27.50 15.41 -8.41
C ASP A 804 -26.56 14.44 -9.14
N GLU A 805 -25.32 14.31 -8.67
CA GLU A 805 -24.32 13.50 -9.36
C GLU A 805 -24.49 12.01 -9.03
N ALA A 806 -24.58 11.15 -10.05
CA ALA A 806 -24.66 9.72 -9.84
C ALA A 806 -23.39 9.19 -9.16
N GLU A 807 -23.48 8.25 -8.21
CA GLU A 807 -22.34 7.69 -7.46
C GLU A 807 -21.15 7.28 -8.35
N VAL A 808 -21.43 6.75 -9.55
CA VAL A 808 -20.41 6.36 -10.54
C VAL A 808 -19.67 7.58 -11.09
N ALA A 809 -20.40 8.64 -11.41
CA ALA A 809 -19.81 9.90 -11.89
C ALA A 809 -18.99 10.57 -10.78
N THR A 810 -19.46 10.53 -9.52
CA THR A 810 -18.68 11.01 -8.37
C THR A 810 -17.36 10.24 -8.21
N VAL A 811 -17.41 8.91 -8.31
CA VAL A 811 -16.18 8.07 -8.25
C VAL A 811 -15.24 8.38 -9.41
N ASP A 812 -15.76 8.59 -10.61
CA ASP A 812 -14.94 8.90 -11.79
C ASP A 812 -14.35 10.31 -11.74
N ASN A 813 -15.08 11.30 -11.22
CA ASN A 813 -14.56 12.64 -10.97
C ASN A 813 -13.41 12.62 -9.95
N VAL A 814 -13.58 11.90 -8.84
CA VAL A 814 -12.55 11.73 -7.81
C VAL A 814 -11.29 11.06 -8.38
N LYS A 815 -11.45 10.12 -9.33
CA LYS A 815 -10.29 9.55 -10.06
C LYS A 815 -9.61 10.58 -10.96
N GLN A 816 -10.38 11.45 -11.63
CA GLN A 816 -9.85 12.51 -12.49
C GLN A 816 -9.12 13.59 -11.69
N GLU A 817 -9.68 14.03 -10.57
CA GLU A 817 -9.07 15.01 -9.66
C GLU A 817 -7.67 14.57 -9.23
N LYS A 818 -7.47 13.28 -8.98
CA LYS A 818 -6.13 12.73 -8.70
C LYS A 818 -5.14 12.97 -9.83
N GLY A 819 -5.55 12.84 -11.10
CA GLY A 819 -4.68 13.20 -12.22
C GLY A 819 -4.29 14.69 -12.17
N THR A 820 -5.27 15.55 -11.90
CA THR A 820 -5.11 17.01 -11.92
C THR A 820 -4.28 17.56 -10.75
N PHE A 821 -4.48 17.06 -9.52
CA PHE A 821 -3.75 17.53 -8.33
C PHE A 821 -2.29 17.03 -8.29
N TRP A 822 -2.00 15.87 -8.86
CA TRP A 822 -0.69 15.23 -8.74
C TRP A 822 0.28 15.63 -9.86
N GLU A 823 -0.20 15.98 -11.07
CA GLU A 823 0.66 16.46 -12.16
C GLU A 823 1.52 17.69 -11.76
N PRO A 824 0.98 18.72 -11.10
CA PRO A 824 1.76 19.85 -10.63
C PRO A 824 2.70 19.47 -9.48
N ALA A 825 2.27 18.67 -8.51
CA ALA A 825 3.10 18.27 -7.37
C ALA A 825 4.34 17.45 -7.78
N ALA A 826 4.20 16.62 -8.82
CA ALA A 826 5.31 15.90 -9.43
C ALA A 826 6.25 16.80 -10.24
N LYS A 827 5.72 17.84 -10.92
CA LYS A 827 6.54 18.84 -11.64
C LYS A 827 7.30 19.76 -10.69
N VAL A 828 6.69 20.20 -9.60
CA VAL A 828 7.34 21.01 -8.55
C VAL A 828 8.54 20.27 -7.95
N THR A 829 8.44 18.95 -7.75
CA THR A 829 9.59 18.15 -7.27
C THR A 829 10.72 18.00 -8.30
N VAL A 830 10.50 18.30 -9.58
CA VAL A 830 11.52 18.14 -10.66
C VAL A 830 12.04 19.50 -11.17
N GLU A 831 11.19 20.52 -11.28
CA GLU A 831 11.57 21.85 -11.75
C GLU A 831 12.18 22.74 -10.65
N GLU A 832 11.80 22.56 -9.38
CA GLU A 832 12.47 23.27 -8.26
C GLU A 832 13.93 22.82 -8.07
N VAL A 833 14.28 21.62 -8.55
CA VAL A 833 15.68 21.13 -8.58
C VAL A 833 16.53 21.97 -9.54
N LYS A 834 15.93 22.64 -10.52
CA LYS A 834 16.66 23.47 -11.49
C LYS A 834 16.65 24.97 -11.19
N THR A 835 15.67 25.48 -10.44
CA THR A 835 15.50 26.95 -10.30
C THR A 835 15.43 27.51 -8.89
N SER A 836 15.61 26.72 -7.82
CA SER A 836 15.76 27.31 -6.48
C SER A 836 16.95 26.74 -5.72
N ALA A 837 17.94 27.59 -5.46
CA ALA A 837 19.05 27.33 -4.54
C ALA A 837 18.61 27.32 -3.05
N PHE A 838 17.31 27.11 -2.77
CA PHE A 838 16.71 27.27 -1.45
C PHE A 838 15.99 26.03 -0.91
N GLN A 839 16.00 24.88 -1.61
CA GLN A 839 15.65 23.62 -0.95
C GLN A 839 16.86 23.10 -0.13
N PRO A 840 16.69 22.77 1.16
CA PRO A 840 17.75 22.16 1.93
C PRO A 840 18.02 20.76 1.37
N HIS A 841 19.24 20.53 0.89
CA HIS A 841 19.75 19.17 0.70
C HIS A 841 19.46 18.38 1.97
N THR A 842 18.97 17.14 1.83
CA THR A 842 18.72 16.20 2.92
C THR A 842 19.99 16.00 3.75
N LYS A 843 20.24 16.90 4.71
CA LYS A 843 21.29 16.73 5.70
C LYS A 843 20.84 15.56 6.54
N ARG A 844 21.48 14.41 6.33
CA ARG A 844 21.39 13.25 7.23
C ARG A 844 21.43 13.77 8.66
N ALA A 845 20.54 13.24 9.51
CA ALA A 845 20.55 13.50 10.94
C ALA A 845 21.99 13.41 11.43
N ARG A 846 22.55 14.54 11.86
CA ARG A 846 23.90 14.61 12.42
C ARG A 846 23.93 13.55 13.51
N ARG A 847 24.84 12.56 13.43
CA ARG A 847 25.08 11.66 14.57
C ARG A 847 25.56 12.57 15.70
N VAL A 848 24.63 12.98 16.56
CA VAL A 848 24.96 13.70 17.78
C VAL A 848 25.74 12.69 18.61
N LEU A 849 27.05 12.88 18.70
CA LEU A 849 27.85 12.15 19.66
C LEU A 849 27.32 12.59 21.03
N PRO A 850 26.78 11.68 21.86
CA PRO A 850 25.93 12.02 23.01
C PRO A 850 26.59 12.96 24.03
N PHE A 851 27.91 13.11 24.00
CA PHE A 851 28.68 13.91 24.93
C PHE A 851 29.35 15.16 24.31
N GLU A 852 29.15 15.47 23.01
CA GLU A 852 29.85 16.61 22.38
C GLU A 852 29.49 17.95 23.03
N GLU A 853 28.20 18.17 23.36
CA GLU A 853 27.76 19.39 24.04
C GLU A 853 28.30 19.46 25.47
N GLU A 854 28.38 18.35 26.19
CA GLU A 854 29.00 18.29 27.51
C GLU A 854 30.50 18.61 27.45
N TYR A 855 31.24 18.03 26.50
CA TYR A 855 32.65 18.36 26.28
C TYR A 855 32.83 19.86 25.97
N ARG A 856 32.00 20.44 25.09
CA ARG A 856 32.06 21.87 24.77
C ARG A 856 31.75 22.75 25.99
N SER A 857 30.76 22.37 26.79
CA SER A 857 30.37 23.10 27.99
C SER A 857 31.49 23.09 29.04
N VAL A 858 32.04 21.90 29.35
CA VAL A 858 33.14 21.74 30.30
C VAL A 858 34.40 22.47 29.82
N PHE A 859 34.72 22.39 28.53
CA PHE A 859 35.88 23.10 27.97
C PHE A 859 35.71 24.62 28.00
N LYS A 860 34.52 25.14 27.68
CA LYS A 860 34.22 26.59 27.82
C LYS A 860 34.34 27.06 29.26
N ALA A 861 33.91 26.26 30.23
CA ALA A 861 34.05 26.59 31.65
C ALA A 861 35.52 26.64 32.08
N ALA A 862 36.33 25.67 31.65
CA ALA A 862 37.76 25.65 31.92
C ALA A 862 38.50 26.85 31.28
N ALA A 863 38.18 27.18 30.02
CA ALA A 863 38.74 28.35 29.34
C ALA A 863 38.40 29.66 30.07
N ARG A 864 37.14 29.85 30.47
CA ARG A 864 36.71 31.02 31.26
C ARG A 864 37.42 31.11 32.61
N ALA A 865 37.66 29.99 33.29
CA ALA A 865 38.39 29.98 34.55
C ALA A 865 39.84 30.45 34.38
N LEU A 866 40.51 30.04 33.28
CA LEU A 866 41.85 30.51 32.94
C LEU A 866 41.86 31.99 32.57
N GLU A 867 40.91 32.46 31.77
CA GLU A 867 40.75 33.89 31.44
C GLU A 867 40.53 34.75 32.70
N THR A 868 39.72 34.26 33.64
CA THR A 868 39.48 34.93 34.93
C THR A 868 40.74 34.96 35.79
N THR A 869 41.53 33.88 35.79
CA THR A 869 42.81 33.83 36.51
C THR A 869 43.83 34.80 35.91
N GLU A 870 43.90 34.90 34.58
CA GLU A 870 44.72 35.90 33.88
C GLU A 870 44.30 37.33 34.25
N PHE A 871 43.00 37.59 34.30
CA PHE A 871 42.47 38.89 34.74
C PHE A 871 42.90 39.22 36.19
N LEU A 872 42.82 38.27 37.12
CA LEU A 872 43.23 38.49 38.52
C LEU A 872 44.73 38.76 38.66
N LEU A 873 45.57 38.11 37.86
CA LEU A 873 47.03 38.34 37.83
C LEU A 873 47.42 39.74 37.33
N LYS A 874 46.58 40.38 36.51
CA LYS A 874 46.79 41.79 36.09
C LYS A 874 46.48 42.79 37.19
N HIS A 875 45.69 42.39 38.20
CA HIS A 875 45.22 43.27 39.27
C HIS A 875 45.81 42.96 40.66
N SER A 876 46.51 41.83 40.83
CA SER A 876 47.04 41.40 42.13
C SER A 876 48.34 40.60 41.97
N LEU A 877 49.20 40.65 42.99
CA LEU A 877 50.42 39.84 43.05
C LEU A 877 50.07 38.36 43.10
N ALA A 878 50.74 37.55 42.28
CA ALA A 878 50.54 36.11 42.21
C ALA A 878 50.83 35.44 43.58
N PRO A 879 49.88 34.69 44.16
CA PRO A 879 50.14 33.89 45.35
C PRO A 879 51.22 32.84 45.08
N ALA A 880 52.09 32.57 46.06
CA ALA A 880 53.19 31.60 45.90
C ALA A 880 52.74 30.17 45.54
N TRP A 881 51.50 29.79 45.90
CA TRP A 881 50.92 28.48 45.58
C TRP A 881 50.42 28.35 44.14
N LEU A 882 50.22 29.46 43.41
CA LEU A 882 49.58 29.43 42.09
C LEU A 882 50.47 28.78 41.02
N LEU A 883 51.78 29.01 41.06
CA LEU A 883 52.71 28.45 40.08
C LEU A 883 52.76 26.90 40.13
N PRO A 884 52.91 26.25 41.31
CA PRO A 884 52.78 24.80 41.43
C PRO A 884 51.45 24.23 40.90
N GLU A 885 50.33 24.93 41.14
CA GLU A 885 49.01 24.51 40.66
C GLU A 885 48.88 24.63 39.13
N LEU A 886 49.46 25.67 38.52
CA LEU A 886 49.51 25.82 37.05
C LEU A 886 50.36 24.70 36.41
N GLU A 887 51.48 24.33 37.02
CA GLU A 887 52.30 23.20 36.58
C GLU A 887 51.54 21.86 36.70
N ALA A 888 50.80 21.66 37.80
CA ALA A 888 49.94 20.49 37.98
C ALA A 888 48.81 20.44 36.94
N LEU A 889 48.21 21.59 36.61
CA LEU A 889 47.19 21.71 35.57
C LEU A 889 47.76 21.40 34.18
N GLN A 890 48.95 21.89 33.86
CA GLN A 890 49.66 21.56 32.62
C GLN A 890 49.90 20.04 32.51
N GLY A 891 50.28 19.39 33.62
CA GLY A 891 50.39 17.92 33.69
C GLY A 891 49.08 17.20 33.39
N ARG A 892 47.93 17.72 33.87
CA ARG A 892 46.60 17.17 33.55
C ARG A 892 46.22 17.36 32.08
N ILE A 893 46.52 18.52 31.49
CA ILE A 893 46.28 18.81 30.07
C ILE A 893 47.07 17.84 29.19
N GLU A 894 48.35 17.61 29.49
CA GLU A 894 49.17 16.65 28.74
C GLU A 894 48.68 15.20 28.90
N LYS A 895 48.11 14.84 30.06
CA LYS A 895 47.45 13.55 30.25
C LYS A 895 46.18 13.42 29.39
N LEU A 896 45.33 14.45 29.35
CA LEU A 896 44.13 14.49 28.50
C LEU A 896 44.50 14.40 27.01
N LYS A 897 45.55 15.12 26.59
CA LYS A 897 46.06 15.07 25.22
C LYS A 897 46.52 13.66 24.83
N ARG A 898 47.23 12.97 25.74
CA ARG A 898 47.58 11.55 25.55
C ARG A 898 46.36 10.65 25.44
N CYS A 899 45.34 10.83 26.30
CA CYS A 899 44.10 10.05 26.22
C CYS A 899 43.37 10.24 24.88
N VAL A 900 43.35 11.45 24.33
CA VAL A 900 42.74 11.75 23.02
C VAL A 900 43.55 11.17 21.86
N LEU A 901 44.87 11.00 21.99
CA LEU A 901 45.72 10.39 20.97
C LEU A 901 45.70 8.85 21.00
N THR A 902 45.38 8.25 22.15
CA THR A 902 45.31 6.78 22.31
C THR A 902 43.91 6.19 22.08
N GLY A 903 42.85 6.99 22.19
CA GLY A 903 41.47 6.60 21.89
C GLY A 903 41.13 6.93 20.45
#